data_AF-A0A6C0F993-F1
#
_entry.id   AF-A0A6C0F993-F1
#
_cell.length_a   1.000
_cell.length_b   1.000
_cell.length_c   1.000
_cell.angle_alpha   90.00
_cell.angle_beta   90.00
_cell.angle_gamma   90.00
#
_symmetry.space_group_name_H-M   'P 1'
#
loop_
_entity.id
_entity.type
_entity.pdbx_description
1 polymer ?
#
loop_
_entity_poly.entity_id
_entity_poly.type
_entity_poly.pdbx_seq_one_letter_code
_entity_poly.pdbx_strand_id
1 'polypeptide(L)'
;MKVGIIRYPGSNCDQDMLNYFENAFYIWHKEDVLTHAIDLLVIPGGFAFGDRYYKNATSEYVISPGQMALESPVTSIIKNAYENKIPILGICNGFQILTKLKLLPGELKLNNDKKFTCKNVQCILSKNNEQKVLSLQVANSYGNYFIEEEELQKLKANNQIILTYNDQTYDNGSIDEIAGVCDKEHLVFGMMPHPERTKDETIKKMLHTIVQSKKSSDSQQIFHEKVTDLMNSEHISYKSTRKYLKKLYTKGEHVVQGPGENAGIIDIGDGYCLAMRIESHNHPVFIDPYQGAATGVGGIMRDIFTMGARPIAILDFLRFGNDKNSDYLLETTIKGISDYGNCFGVANVGGDLYRSDMFNKNPLVNVGCLGIVKKENIIYGNAVNEGSYFIYVGSKTGSDGMNGACMASNEFSSDIDIESMKSNIQKGDPFLEKLLLEACCEITQENILEGMQDMGAGGLLCSSLELVQRGRDKTKKNLGCTLFVDNIPTKYYLEPSDRIISESQERMLLVVNPDFVQKVFDIFEKWDLEYSLVGVVNYSGKYNIIDNNENVLYEEDITNFTDILEDWPENRIENNFPIIEKVKNKGLWEQYDTTIGCRTIKGPQQSKSFAILDIYEIKKHILITWGSSVDECLKYVHCFNNKSEETINYKYEKAEPKAIVNCLNFGNPCDTMGDFSDIVNNLKTDCEYYNIPIVGGNVSLYNATDNVSIQPTPILLMVSILQ
;
A
#
# COMPACT_ATOMS: atom_id res chain seq x y z
N MET A 1 14.40 22.35 2.61
CA MET A 1 13.17 22.97 3.10
C MET A 1 12.31 23.33 1.91
N LYS A 2 11.28 22.53 1.62
CA LYS A 2 10.31 22.75 0.56
C LYS A 2 9.13 23.55 1.11
N VAL A 3 8.82 24.70 0.53
CA VAL A 3 7.89 25.68 1.12
C VAL A 3 6.62 25.82 0.26
N GLY A 4 5.46 25.59 0.85
CA GLY A 4 4.17 25.85 0.21
C GLY A 4 3.67 27.26 0.51
N ILE A 5 3.41 28.06 -0.51
CA ILE A 5 2.93 29.44 -0.35
C ILE A 5 1.48 29.52 -0.80
N ILE A 6 0.57 29.84 0.14
CA ILE A 6 -0.84 29.98 -0.19
C ILE A 6 -1.06 31.19 -1.10
N ARG A 7 -1.74 30.96 -2.22
CA ARG A 7 -2.08 31.98 -3.20
C ARG A 7 -3.59 32.23 -3.25
N TYR A 8 -3.97 33.50 -3.13
CA TYR A 8 -5.36 33.96 -3.23
C TYR A 8 -5.56 34.82 -4.48
N PRO A 9 -6.80 34.98 -4.97
CA PRO A 9 -7.14 36.03 -5.92
C PRO A 9 -6.72 37.41 -5.39
N GLY A 10 -5.66 37.97 -5.98
CA GLY A 10 -5.07 39.26 -5.60
C GLY A 10 -4.34 39.28 -4.26
N SER A 11 -3.70 38.17 -3.88
CA SER A 11 -2.50 38.25 -3.05
C SER A 11 -1.42 39.09 -3.75
N ASN A 12 -0.74 39.94 -2.97
CA ASN A 12 0.27 40.87 -3.46
C ASN A 12 1.68 40.51 -2.97
N CYS A 13 1.82 39.81 -1.84
CA CYS A 13 3.12 39.42 -1.29
C CYS A 13 3.49 37.95 -1.57
N ASP A 14 2.64 37.19 -2.26
CA ASP A 14 2.87 35.79 -2.62
C ASP A 14 4.10 35.61 -3.53
N GLN A 15 4.31 36.51 -4.49
CA GLN A 15 5.49 36.51 -5.35
C GLN A 15 6.76 36.90 -4.59
N ASP A 16 6.69 37.88 -3.69
CA ASP A 16 7.82 38.26 -2.82
C ASP A 16 8.26 37.06 -1.96
N MET A 17 7.28 36.34 -1.38
CA MET A 17 7.53 35.13 -0.61
C MET A 17 8.13 34.00 -1.45
N LEU A 18 7.69 33.83 -2.70
CA LEU A 18 8.24 32.82 -3.61
C LEU A 18 9.72 33.09 -3.88
N ASN A 19 10.10 34.36 -4.02
CA ASN A 19 11.49 34.76 -4.24
C ASN A 19 12.35 34.68 -2.97
N TYR A 20 11.73 34.77 -1.79
CA TYR A 20 12.43 34.73 -0.50
C TYR A 20 13.00 33.34 -0.17
N PHE A 21 12.29 32.28 -0.58
CA PHE A 21 12.69 30.89 -0.38
C PHE A 21 13.25 30.26 -1.66
N GLU A 22 14.33 29.48 -1.55
CA GLU A 22 14.98 28.86 -2.71
C GLU A 22 14.16 27.71 -3.34
N ASN A 23 13.36 27.02 -2.53
CA ASN A 23 12.53 25.90 -2.96
C ASN A 23 11.08 26.09 -2.49
N ALA A 24 10.34 26.94 -3.20
CA ALA A 24 8.96 27.29 -2.90
C ALA A 24 8.04 27.17 -4.11
N PHE A 25 6.77 26.89 -3.87
CA PHE A 25 5.74 26.80 -4.91
C PHE A 25 4.38 27.30 -4.39
N TYR A 26 3.49 27.64 -5.32
CA TYR A 26 2.15 28.10 -4.97
C TYR A 26 1.20 26.94 -4.64
N ILE A 27 0.37 27.15 -3.62
CA ILE A 27 -0.79 26.32 -3.30
C ILE A 27 -2.02 27.20 -3.48
N TRP A 28 -2.94 26.82 -4.37
CA TRP A 28 -4.11 27.64 -4.63
C TRP A 28 -5.15 27.48 -3.52
N HIS A 29 -5.73 28.60 -3.04
CA HIS A 29 -6.60 28.59 -1.85
C HIS A 29 -7.90 27.74 -1.95
N LYS A 30 -8.26 27.27 -3.15
CA LYS A 30 -9.43 26.40 -3.41
C LYS A 30 -9.08 24.94 -3.64
N GLU A 31 -7.80 24.62 -3.74
CA GLU A 31 -7.37 23.24 -3.94
C GLU A 31 -7.58 22.45 -2.66
N ASP A 32 -8.19 21.28 -2.77
CA ASP A 32 -8.23 20.28 -1.70
C ASP A 32 -6.99 19.39 -1.83
N VAL A 33 -5.82 20.03 -1.80
CA VAL A 33 -4.54 19.34 -1.95
C VAL A 33 -4.13 18.84 -0.57
N LEU A 34 -4.09 17.51 -0.44
CA LEU A 34 -3.42 16.77 0.62
C LEU A 34 -1.96 17.26 0.72
N THR A 35 -1.69 18.17 1.66
CA THR A 35 -0.38 18.81 1.87
C THR A 35 0.62 17.85 2.51
N HIS A 36 1.13 16.86 1.77
CA HIS A 36 2.10 15.88 2.30
C HIS A 36 3.53 16.10 1.81
N ALA A 37 3.85 17.27 1.25
CA ALA A 37 5.16 17.52 0.64
C ALA A 37 5.70 18.93 0.87
N ILE A 38 5.34 19.55 2.01
CA ILE A 38 5.87 20.85 2.40
C ILE A 38 6.48 20.73 3.79
N ASP A 39 7.70 21.26 3.91
CA ASP A 39 8.41 21.37 5.18
C ASP A 39 7.95 22.60 5.98
N LEU A 40 7.30 23.56 5.30
CA LEU A 40 6.80 24.82 5.86
C LEU A 40 5.61 25.28 5.01
N LEU A 41 4.48 25.59 5.66
CA LEU A 41 3.36 26.28 5.04
C LEU A 41 3.46 27.79 5.31
N VAL A 42 3.35 28.61 4.28
CA VAL A 42 3.37 30.07 4.41
C VAL A 42 2.08 30.69 3.90
N ILE A 43 1.48 31.52 4.73
CA ILE A 43 0.32 32.35 4.42
C ILE A 43 0.82 33.79 4.22
N PRO A 44 1.01 34.24 2.97
CA PRO A 44 1.56 35.56 2.68
C PRO A 44 0.57 36.68 3.06
N GLY A 45 1.10 37.90 3.17
CA GLY A 45 0.29 39.10 3.37
C GLY A 45 -0.15 39.78 2.07
N GLY A 46 -0.71 40.99 2.21
CA GLY A 46 -0.97 41.88 1.09
C GLY A 46 -2.17 41.46 0.24
N PHE A 47 -3.31 41.13 0.86
CA PHE A 47 -4.52 40.88 0.07
C PHE A 47 -5.10 42.21 -0.45
N ALA A 48 -5.06 42.40 -1.77
CA ALA A 48 -5.41 43.66 -2.43
C ALA A 48 -6.93 43.84 -2.62
N PHE A 49 -7.70 42.75 -2.65
CA PHE A 49 -9.14 42.79 -2.73
C PHE A 49 -9.72 42.63 -1.33
N GLY A 50 -10.38 43.67 -0.82
CA GLY A 50 -11.46 43.43 0.12
C GLY A 50 -12.57 42.63 -0.58
N ASP A 51 -13.01 41.58 0.09
CA ASP A 51 -14.38 41.08 0.12
C ASP A 51 -15.09 40.88 -1.23
N ARG A 52 -14.75 39.82 -1.98
CA ARG A 52 -15.64 39.28 -3.03
C ARG A 52 -15.74 37.77 -3.00
N TYR A 53 -16.92 37.25 -2.66
CA TYR A 53 -17.35 35.90 -3.02
C TYR A 53 -17.80 35.93 -4.50
N TYR A 54 -17.07 35.25 -5.39
CA TYR A 54 -17.35 35.29 -6.83
C TYR A 54 -18.58 34.46 -7.20
N LYS A 55 -19.77 35.06 -7.02
CA LYS A 55 -20.97 34.70 -7.79
C LYS A 55 -21.64 35.91 -8.44
N ASN A 56 -21.63 37.11 -7.84
CA ASN A 56 -22.08 38.39 -8.45
C ASN A 56 -21.40 39.60 -7.74
N ALA A 57 -21.02 40.63 -8.49
CA ALA A 57 -20.08 41.68 -8.05
C ALA A 57 -20.71 43.00 -7.52
N THR A 58 -21.71 42.96 -6.63
CA THR A 58 -22.52 44.15 -6.29
C THR A 58 -22.88 44.40 -4.82
N SER A 59 -22.32 43.70 -3.83
CA SER A 59 -22.65 43.92 -2.40
C SER A 59 -21.53 44.62 -1.62
N GLU A 60 -21.92 45.39 -0.58
CA GLU A 60 -21.04 46.15 0.32
C GLU A 60 -19.97 45.30 1.03
N TYR A 61 -18.83 45.92 1.36
CA TYR A 61 -17.67 45.34 2.06
C TYR A 61 -18.00 45.13 3.55
N VAL A 62 -17.92 43.89 4.06
CA VAL A 62 -18.23 43.60 5.49
C VAL A 62 -17.34 42.53 6.15
N ILE A 63 -16.40 41.87 5.46
CA ILE A 63 -15.73 40.67 6.02
C ILE A 63 -14.21 40.80 6.05
N SER A 64 -13.64 41.08 7.23
CA SER A 64 -12.18 41.08 7.46
C SER A 64 -11.47 39.82 6.92
N PRO A 65 -10.19 39.88 6.47
CA PRO A 65 -9.46 38.76 5.85
C PRO A 65 -9.46 37.45 6.64
N GLY A 66 -9.35 37.51 7.97
CA GLY A 66 -9.41 36.30 8.80
C GLY A 66 -10.77 35.59 8.80
N GLN A 67 -11.86 36.34 8.62
CA GLN A 67 -13.22 35.77 8.55
C GLN A 67 -13.45 35.11 7.17
N MET A 68 -12.87 35.66 6.11
CA MET A 68 -12.88 35.01 4.80
C MET A 68 -12.15 33.67 4.80
N ALA A 69 -11.04 33.55 5.54
CA ALA A 69 -10.33 32.28 5.64
C ALA A 69 -11.20 31.20 6.29
N LEU A 70 -11.92 31.51 7.38
CA LEU A 70 -12.86 30.61 8.06
C LEU A 70 -13.93 30.05 7.10
N GLU A 71 -14.33 30.84 6.11
CA GLU A 71 -15.36 30.51 5.11
C GLU A 71 -14.79 30.05 3.75
N SER A 72 -13.46 29.94 3.63
CA SER A 72 -12.73 29.54 2.42
C SER A 72 -12.16 28.13 2.59
N PRO A 73 -12.08 27.32 1.50
CA PRO A 73 -11.50 25.97 1.53
C PRO A 73 -10.11 25.92 2.15
N VAL A 74 -9.30 26.97 2.00
CA VAL A 74 -7.99 27.14 2.66
C VAL A 74 -7.91 26.78 4.16
N THR A 75 -9.01 26.85 4.91
CA THR A 75 -9.02 26.41 6.32
C THR A 75 -8.70 24.92 6.45
N SER A 76 -9.12 24.07 5.51
CA SER A 76 -8.76 22.65 5.51
C SER A 76 -7.25 22.46 5.35
N ILE A 77 -6.62 23.20 4.42
CA ILE A 77 -5.16 23.18 4.21
C ILE A 77 -4.40 23.57 5.49
N ILE A 78 -4.80 24.67 6.13
CA ILE A 78 -4.13 25.16 7.35
C ILE A 78 -4.30 24.18 8.51
N LYS A 79 -5.51 23.63 8.71
CA LYS A 79 -5.78 22.64 9.75
C LYS A 79 -5.01 21.34 9.51
N ASN A 80 -5.01 20.84 8.28
CA ASN A 80 -4.28 19.64 7.91
C ASN A 80 -2.77 19.79 8.17
N ALA A 81 -2.19 20.93 7.78
CA ALA A 81 -0.78 21.22 8.08
C ALA A 81 -0.50 21.23 9.59
N TYR A 82 -1.40 21.81 10.40
CA TYR A 82 -1.27 21.84 11.85
C TYR A 82 -1.39 20.45 12.49
N GLU A 83 -2.37 19.65 12.06
CA GLU A 83 -2.59 18.26 12.50
C GLU A 83 -1.39 17.36 12.18
N ASN A 84 -0.81 17.53 10.99
CA ASN A 84 0.41 16.83 10.56
C ASN A 84 1.70 17.45 11.12
N LYS A 85 1.61 18.37 12.08
CA LYS A 85 2.74 19.00 12.77
C LYS A 85 3.74 19.68 11.82
N ILE A 86 3.27 20.13 10.66
CA ILE A 86 4.03 20.93 9.69
C ILE A 86 4.11 22.37 10.23
N PRO A 87 5.31 22.98 10.30
CA PRO A 87 5.43 24.38 10.69
C PRO A 87 4.63 25.32 9.78
N ILE A 88 3.99 26.34 10.37
CA ILE A 88 3.15 27.31 9.65
C ILE A 88 3.65 28.73 9.95
N LEU A 89 3.80 29.56 8.92
CA LEU A 89 4.12 30.98 9.04
C LEU A 89 3.02 31.84 8.43
N GLY A 90 2.39 32.70 9.24
CA GLY A 90 1.45 33.73 8.78
C GLY A 90 2.06 35.12 8.83
N ILE A 91 2.05 35.84 7.70
CA ILE A 91 2.63 37.20 7.60
C ILE A 91 1.51 38.21 7.32
N CYS A 92 1.48 39.30 8.09
CA CYS A 92 0.49 40.37 7.99
C CYS A 92 -0.96 39.82 7.99
N ASN A 93 -1.61 39.73 6.83
CA ASN A 93 -2.95 39.12 6.74
C ASN A 93 -2.96 37.62 7.10
N GLY A 94 -1.87 36.90 6.82
CA GLY A 94 -1.72 35.51 7.27
C GLY A 94 -1.73 35.38 8.79
N PHE A 95 -1.13 36.32 9.51
CA PHE A 95 -1.18 36.35 10.97
C PHE A 95 -2.61 36.61 11.48
N GLN A 96 -3.36 37.49 10.81
CA GLN A 96 -4.78 37.70 11.11
C GLN A 96 -5.60 36.42 10.92
N ILE A 97 -5.32 35.63 9.88
CA ILE A 97 -5.99 34.35 9.64
C ILE A 97 -5.72 33.38 10.80
N LEU A 98 -4.45 33.22 11.20
CA LEU A 98 -4.07 32.26 12.25
C LEU A 98 -4.67 32.58 13.62
N THR A 99 -4.76 33.87 13.98
CA THR A 99 -5.43 34.30 15.22
C THR A 99 -6.93 34.05 15.17
N LYS A 100 -7.59 34.30 14.03
CA LYS A 100 -9.03 34.00 13.85
C LYS A 100 -9.35 32.52 13.86
N LEU A 101 -8.46 31.67 13.34
CA LEU A 101 -8.55 30.22 13.43
C LEU A 101 -8.26 29.67 14.83
N LYS A 102 -7.88 30.54 15.78
CA LYS A 102 -7.44 30.18 17.15
C LYS A 102 -6.23 29.23 17.18
N LEU A 103 -5.42 29.25 16.11
CA LEU A 103 -4.12 28.55 16.08
C LEU A 103 -3.02 29.40 16.71
N LEU A 104 -3.21 30.72 16.77
CA LEU A 104 -2.39 31.65 17.53
C LEU A 104 -3.25 32.41 18.55
N PRO A 105 -2.69 32.75 19.72
CA PRO A 105 -3.37 33.56 20.72
C PRO A 105 -3.52 35.03 20.26
N GLY A 106 -4.44 35.75 20.89
CA GLY A 106 -4.67 37.19 20.65
C GLY A 106 -5.49 37.49 19.39
N GLU A 107 -5.58 38.77 19.07
CA GLU A 107 -6.27 39.30 17.90
C GLU A 107 -5.54 40.52 17.33
N LEU A 108 -5.75 40.79 16.03
CA LEU A 108 -5.21 41.97 15.37
C LEU A 108 -6.31 42.97 15.04
N LYS A 109 -6.17 44.18 15.60
CA LYS A 109 -7.07 45.32 15.47
C LYS A 109 -6.52 46.35 14.49
N LEU A 110 -7.37 47.32 14.18
CA LEU A 110 -6.98 48.50 13.42
C LEU A 110 -5.91 49.28 14.19
N ASN A 111 -4.91 49.81 13.49
CA ASN A 111 -3.88 50.66 14.08
C ASN A 111 -4.53 51.88 14.76
N ASN A 112 -3.91 52.39 15.83
CA ASN A 112 -4.46 53.51 16.60
C ASN A 112 -4.78 54.75 15.74
N ASP A 113 -3.94 55.04 14.75
CA ASP A 113 -4.11 56.18 13.83
C ASP A 113 -5.13 55.91 12.71
N LYS A 114 -5.61 54.67 12.60
CA LYS A 114 -6.54 54.17 11.58
C LYS A 114 -6.04 54.35 10.14
N LYS A 115 -4.72 54.47 9.94
CA LYS A 115 -4.11 54.65 8.61
C LYS A 115 -3.37 53.39 8.18
N PHE A 116 -3.25 53.24 6.87
CA PHE A 116 -2.34 52.26 6.29
C PHE A 116 -0.91 52.82 6.38
N THR A 117 -0.03 52.12 7.08
CA THR A 117 1.37 52.51 7.24
C THR A 117 2.25 51.55 6.45
N CYS A 118 3.08 52.11 5.58
CA CYS A 118 4.12 51.38 4.86
C CYS A 118 5.49 52.01 5.13
N LYS A 119 6.34 51.38 5.94
CA LYS A 119 7.69 51.88 6.25
C LYS A 119 8.60 50.79 6.82
N ASN A 120 9.89 51.11 6.91
CA ASN A 120 10.83 50.32 7.68
C ASN A 120 10.63 50.56 9.18
N VAL A 121 10.74 49.49 9.97
CA VAL A 121 10.71 49.50 11.43
C VAL A 121 11.86 48.68 11.98
N GLN A 122 12.34 49.07 13.16
CA GLN A 122 13.24 48.24 13.95
C GLN A 122 12.42 47.29 14.81
N CYS A 123 12.77 46.00 14.77
CA CYS A 123 12.16 44.96 15.59
C CYS A 123 13.24 44.21 16.37
N ILE A 124 12.89 43.68 17.54
CA ILE A 124 13.74 42.78 18.31
C ILE A 124 13.19 41.36 18.15
N LEU A 125 13.99 40.49 17.53
CA LEU A 125 13.75 39.05 17.53
C LEU A 125 14.31 38.46 18.82
N SER A 126 13.46 37.81 19.61
CA SER A 126 13.84 37.17 20.88
C SER A 126 13.86 35.66 20.71
N LYS A 127 15.02 35.02 20.91
CA LYS A 127 15.17 33.55 20.85
C LYS A 127 16.17 33.08 21.89
N ASN A 128 15.81 32.13 22.75
CA ASN A 128 16.70 31.50 23.75
C ASN A 128 17.50 32.51 24.60
N ASN A 129 16.85 33.58 25.08
CA ASN A 129 17.47 34.70 25.82
C ASN A 129 18.46 35.57 25.02
N GLU A 130 18.62 35.32 23.72
CA GLU A 130 19.33 36.21 22.80
C GLU A 130 18.34 37.17 22.11
N GLN A 131 18.73 38.44 22.03
CA GLN A 131 17.97 39.48 21.34
C GLN A 131 18.76 39.97 20.14
N LYS A 132 18.13 39.94 18.97
CA LYS A 132 18.71 40.49 17.74
C LYS A 132 17.82 41.58 17.17
N VAL A 133 18.40 42.74 16.93
CA VAL A 133 17.72 43.86 16.27
C VAL A 133 17.69 43.61 14.77
N LEU A 134 16.51 43.68 14.17
CA LEU A 134 16.24 43.48 12.75
C LEU A 134 15.57 44.72 12.16
N SER A 135 15.92 45.08 10.94
CA SER A 135 15.18 46.08 10.17
C SER A 135 14.22 45.38 9.21
N LEU A 136 12.92 45.51 9.49
CA LEU A 136 11.82 44.85 8.76
C LEU A 136 10.87 45.90 8.16
N GLN A 137 10.04 45.51 7.19
CA GLN A 137 9.02 46.39 6.62
C GLN A 137 7.65 46.09 7.22
N VAL A 138 6.89 47.12 7.56
CA VAL A 138 5.44 46.99 7.83
C VAL A 138 4.66 47.59 6.68
N ALA A 139 3.51 46.99 6.34
CA ALA A 139 2.59 47.44 5.30
C ALA A 139 1.15 47.07 5.68
N ASN A 140 0.59 47.74 6.69
CA ASN A 140 -0.71 47.37 7.25
C ASN A 140 -1.49 48.58 7.80
N SER A 141 -2.82 48.44 7.83
CA SER A 141 -3.73 49.25 8.65
C SER A 141 -4.33 48.47 9.83
N TYR A 142 -4.18 47.14 9.82
CA TYR A 142 -4.60 46.21 10.86
C TYR A 142 -3.36 45.46 11.38
N GLY A 143 -2.61 46.08 12.28
CA GLY A 143 -1.42 45.51 12.89
C GLY A 143 -1.34 45.69 14.40
N ASN A 144 -2.35 46.31 15.02
CA ASN A 144 -2.44 46.47 16.47
C ASN A 144 -2.72 45.11 17.12
N TYR A 145 -1.70 44.48 17.70
CA TYR A 145 -1.87 43.22 18.42
C TYR A 145 -2.47 43.46 19.80
N PHE A 146 -3.56 42.75 20.09
CA PHE A 146 -4.26 42.82 21.36
C PHE A 146 -4.46 41.43 21.92
N ILE A 147 -4.31 41.31 23.24
CA ILE A 147 -4.66 40.12 24.00
C ILE A 147 -5.00 40.56 25.43
N GLU A 148 -5.90 39.82 26.09
CA GLU A 148 -6.27 40.09 27.48
C GLU A 148 -5.07 39.88 28.43
N GLU A 149 -5.04 40.64 29.53
CA GLU A 149 -3.87 40.72 30.42
C GLU A 149 -3.48 39.37 31.04
N GLU A 150 -4.46 38.52 31.39
CA GLU A 150 -4.20 37.18 31.93
C GLU A 150 -3.50 36.28 30.90
N GLU A 151 -3.95 36.32 29.64
CA GLU A 151 -3.37 35.55 28.55
C GLU A 151 -2.01 36.11 28.12
N LEU A 152 -1.79 37.42 28.22
CA LEU A 152 -0.47 38.04 28.00
C LEU A 152 0.59 37.47 28.95
N GLN A 153 0.25 37.28 30.23
CA GLN A 153 1.19 36.71 31.20
C GLN A 153 1.53 35.26 30.87
N LYS A 154 0.55 34.46 30.42
CA LYS A 154 0.79 33.08 29.95
C LYS A 154 1.71 33.07 28.73
N LEU A 155 1.49 33.98 27.79
CA LEU A 155 2.26 34.11 26.54
C LEU A 155 3.73 34.47 26.85
N LYS A 156 3.97 35.36 27.82
CA LYS A 156 5.32 35.66 28.33
C LYS A 156 5.96 34.47 29.04
N ALA A 157 5.23 33.81 29.95
CA ALA A 157 5.75 32.68 30.72
C ALA A 157 6.18 31.50 29.83
N ASN A 158 5.49 31.30 28.71
CA ASN A 158 5.79 30.25 27.74
C ASN A 158 6.78 30.67 26.64
N ASN A 159 7.40 31.86 26.73
CA ASN A 159 8.31 32.39 25.71
C ASN A 159 7.71 32.45 24.28
N GLN A 160 6.42 32.77 24.17
CA GLN A 160 5.70 32.77 22.89
C GLN A 160 5.77 34.12 22.14
N ILE A 161 6.41 35.14 22.71
CA ILE A 161 6.67 36.42 22.04
C ILE A 161 7.97 36.29 21.26
N ILE A 162 7.87 36.17 19.94
CA ILE A 162 9.04 35.98 19.07
C ILE A 162 9.59 37.31 18.56
N LEU A 163 8.75 38.33 18.38
CA LEU A 163 9.13 39.58 17.74
C LEU A 163 8.40 40.76 18.40
N THR A 164 9.15 41.81 18.75
CA THR A 164 8.59 43.09 19.26
C THR A 164 9.09 44.27 18.44
N TYR A 165 8.30 45.35 18.37
CA TYR A 165 8.74 46.63 17.82
C TYR A 165 9.69 47.32 18.80
N ASN A 166 10.72 47.97 18.24
CA ASN A 166 11.71 48.77 18.96
C ASN A 166 11.98 50.06 18.20
N ASP A 167 10.95 50.64 17.60
CA ASP A 167 11.03 51.84 16.79
C ASP A 167 10.14 52.93 17.37
N GLN A 168 10.75 53.93 18.00
CA GLN A 168 10.05 55.06 18.62
C GLN A 168 9.20 55.87 17.63
N THR A 169 9.41 55.70 16.32
CA THR A 169 8.61 56.37 15.29
C THR A 169 7.38 55.55 14.88
N TYR A 170 7.26 54.30 15.34
CA TYR A 170 6.16 53.39 15.01
C TYR A 170 5.43 52.93 16.26
N ASP A 171 4.30 53.58 16.53
CA ASP A 171 3.31 53.11 17.51
C ASP A 171 2.03 52.78 16.73
N ASN A 172 1.73 51.49 16.60
CA ASN A 172 0.49 51.03 16.01
C ASN A 172 -0.59 50.68 17.06
N GLY A 173 -0.25 50.78 18.35
CA GLY A 173 -1.09 50.45 19.49
C GLY A 173 -0.99 49.02 19.99
N SER A 174 -0.05 48.20 19.48
CA SER A 174 0.12 46.82 19.92
C SER A 174 0.52 46.74 21.39
N ILE A 175 -0.12 45.87 22.16
CA ILE A 175 0.22 45.63 23.56
C ILE A 175 1.67 45.11 23.65
N ASP A 176 2.45 45.67 24.58
CA ASP A 176 3.87 45.37 24.80
C ASP A 176 4.73 45.41 23.52
N GLU A 177 4.35 46.26 22.56
CA GLU A 177 5.04 46.37 21.27
C GLU A 177 5.10 45.04 20.50
N ILE A 178 4.18 44.10 20.75
CA ILE A 178 4.23 42.77 20.12
C ILE A 178 4.02 42.90 18.61
N ALA A 179 5.01 42.40 17.86
CA ALA A 179 5.01 42.38 16.39
C ALA A 179 4.78 40.96 15.84
N GLY A 180 5.00 39.92 16.64
CA GLY A 180 4.76 38.53 16.27
C GLY A 180 4.83 37.57 17.46
N VAL A 181 4.09 36.46 17.35
CA VAL A 181 3.95 35.42 18.37
C VAL A 181 4.01 34.02 17.75
N CYS A 182 4.15 33.00 18.59
CA CYS A 182 4.01 31.60 18.19
C CYS A 182 3.05 30.82 19.11
N ASP A 183 2.68 29.61 18.71
CA ASP A 183 1.98 28.66 19.58
C ASP A 183 2.94 28.04 20.62
N LYS A 184 2.38 27.21 21.52
CA LYS A 184 3.14 26.60 22.63
C LYS A 184 4.15 25.56 22.16
N GLU A 185 3.85 24.88 21.05
CA GLU A 185 4.72 23.86 20.47
C GLU A 185 5.79 24.47 19.55
N HIS A 186 5.78 25.80 19.37
CA HIS A 186 6.66 26.52 18.44
C HIS A 186 6.59 25.94 17.02
N LEU A 187 5.38 25.62 16.55
CA LEU A 187 5.07 25.12 15.22
C LEU A 187 4.39 26.18 14.36
N VAL A 188 3.52 26.98 14.95
CA VAL A 188 2.76 28.03 14.26
C VAL A 188 3.35 29.37 14.65
N PHE A 189 3.69 30.19 13.66
CA PHE A 189 4.30 31.50 13.82
C PHE A 189 3.46 32.55 13.10
N GLY A 190 3.26 33.69 13.75
CA GLY A 190 2.55 34.84 13.18
C GLY A 190 3.35 36.11 13.38
N MET A 191 3.46 36.93 12.34
CA MET A 191 4.13 38.23 12.44
C MET A 191 3.50 39.28 11.52
N MET A 192 3.51 40.54 11.96
CA MET A 192 3.03 41.67 11.19
C MET A 192 4.05 42.24 10.19
N PRO A 193 5.34 42.35 10.53
CA PRO A 193 6.36 42.77 9.56
C PRO A 193 6.58 41.74 8.44
N HIS A 194 7.05 42.21 7.29
CA HIS A 194 7.33 41.46 6.08
C HIS A 194 8.83 41.12 5.98
N PRO A 195 9.28 39.93 6.45
CA PRO A 195 10.67 39.49 6.33
C PRO A 195 11.13 39.32 4.87
N GLU A 196 10.21 39.05 3.95
CA GLU A 196 10.49 38.87 2.53
C GLU A 196 10.91 40.15 1.80
N ARG A 197 10.70 41.31 2.43
CA ARG A 197 11.05 42.63 1.89
C ARG A 197 12.35 43.20 2.45
N THR A 198 13.11 42.39 3.18
CA THR A 198 14.42 42.76 3.71
C THR A 198 15.51 41.83 3.19
N LYS A 199 16.76 42.29 3.24
CA LYS A 199 17.94 41.47 2.93
C LYS A 199 18.37 40.59 4.10
N ASP A 200 17.77 40.78 5.28
CA ASP A 200 18.12 40.02 6.47
C ASP A 200 17.48 38.62 6.45
N GLU A 201 18.31 37.59 6.43
CA GLU A 201 17.88 36.20 6.37
C GLU A 201 17.68 35.56 7.75
N THR A 202 17.72 36.32 8.85
CA THR A 202 17.66 35.76 10.22
C THR A 202 16.37 34.96 10.43
N ILE A 203 15.23 35.48 9.98
CA ILE A 203 13.93 34.79 10.11
C ILE A 203 13.90 33.52 9.23
N LYS A 204 14.39 33.61 7.98
CA LYS A 204 14.58 32.43 7.10
C LYS A 204 15.43 31.35 7.79
N LYS A 205 16.59 31.72 8.36
CA LYS A 205 17.48 30.80 9.08
C LYS A 205 16.83 30.18 10.31
N MET A 206 16.08 30.98 11.08
CA MET A 206 15.32 30.49 12.23
C MET A 206 14.35 29.38 11.83
N LEU A 207 13.56 29.59 10.77
CA LEU A 207 12.60 28.62 10.25
C LEU A 207 13.31 27.37 9.71
N HIS A 208 14.42 27.54 8.99
CA HIS A 208 15.26 26.42 8.54
C HIS A 208 15.74 25.56 9.70
N THR A 209 16.21 26.16 10.81
CA THR A 209 16.65 25.40 11.98
C THR A 209 15.50 24.60 12.61
N ILE A 210 14.30 25.20 12.73
CA ILE A 210 13.11 24.53 13.28
C ILE A 210 12.71 23.32 12.42
N VAL A 211 12.73 23.49 11.10
CA VAL A 211 12.46 22.41 10.15
C VAL A 211 13.55 21.33 10.23
N GLN A 212 14.82 21.70 10.32
CA GLN A 212 15.94 20.75 10.37
C GLN A 212 16.00 19.97 11.69
N SER A 213 15.72 20.60 12.83
CA SER A 213 15.70 19.92 14.13
C SER A 213 14.66 18.81 14.22
N LYS A 214 13.62 18.84 13.38
CA LYS A 214 12.67 17.73 13.23
C LYS A 214 13.13 16.62 12.30
N LYS A 215 14.02 16.90 11.35
CA LYS A 215 14.41 15.92 10.32
C LYS A 215 15.49 14.94 10.76
N SER A 216 16.29 15.23 11.79
CA SER A 216 17.55 14.52 12.04
C SER A 216 17.60 13.52 13.22
N SER A 217 16.50 13.26 13.92
CA SER A 217 16.42 12.14 14.90
C SER A 217 15.12 11.35 14.80
N ASP A 218 14.01 12.03 14.57
CA ASP A 218 12.69 11.39 14.60
C ASP A 218 12.38 10.62 13.31
N SER A 219 12.95 11.02 12.16
CA SER A 219 12.65 10.41 10.85
C SER A 219 13.19 8.98 10.70
N GLN A 220 14.44 8.72 11.13
CA GLN A 220 15.02 7.38 11.14
C GLN A 220 14.31 6.48 12.14
N GLN A 221 13.93 7.01 13.31
CA GLN A 221 13.16 6.25 14.30
C GLN A 221 11.77 5.88 13.77
N ILE A 222 11.04 6.83 13.19
CA ILE A 222 9.73 6.57 12.53
C ILE A 222 9.88 5.57 11.39
N PHE A 223 10.99 5.61 10.64
CA PHE A 223 11.28 4.61 9.61
C PHE A 223 11.40 3.21 10.24
N HIS A 224 12.23 3.07 11.28
CA HIS A 224 12.41 1.80 11.98
C HIS A 224 11.10 1.28 12.58
N GLU A 225 10.28 2.16 13.17
CA GLU A 225 8.97 1.81 13.73
C GLU A 225 8.04 1.25 12.63
N LYS A 226 7.92 1.93 11.49
CA LYS A 226 7.11 1.46 10.34
C LYS A 226 7.58 0.11 9.80
N VAL A 227 8.90 -0.08 9.67
CA VAL A 227 9.48 -1.36 9.22
C VAL A 227 9.19 -2.47 10.22
N THR A 228 9.34 -2.18 11.51
CA THR A 228 9.10 -3.14 12.60
C THR A 228 7.64 -3.57 12.65
N ASP A 229 6.71 -2.62 12.58
CA ASP A 229 5.27 -2.90 12.59
C ASP A 229 4.85 -3.80 11.43
N LEU A 230 5.37 -3.50 10.24
CA LEU A 230 5.10 -4.29 9.03
C LEU A 230 5.64 -5.72 9.15
N MET A 231 6.91 -5.88 9.55
CA MET A 231 7.54 -7.19 9.70
C MET A 231 6.92 -8.03 10.83
N ASN A 232 6.25 -7.40 11.79
CA ASN A 232 5.54 -8.08 12.88
C ASN A 232 4.10 -8.51 12.52
N SER A 233 3.56 -8.07 11.36
CA SER A 233 2.22 -8.44 10.92
C SER A 233 2.10 -9.94 10.64
N GLU A 234 0.95 -10.56 10.95
CA GLU A 234 0.73 -11.99 10.70
C GLU A 234 0.73 -12.29 9.19
N HIS A 235 0.18 -11.38 8.39
CA HIS A 235 0.10 -11.51 6.94
C HIS A 235 1.47 -11.65 6.25
N ILE A 236 2.52 -11.04 6.80
CA ILE A 236 3.89 -11.14 6.26
C ILE A 236 4.68 -12.25 6.97
N SER A 237 4.63 -12.32 8.30
CA SER A 237 5.53 -13.18 9.08
C SER A 237 5.07 -14.64 9.18
N TYR A 238 3.76 -14.90 9.05
CA TYR A 238 3.11 -16.20 9.36
C TYR A 238 3.47 -16.71 10.77
N LYS A 239 3.78 -15.79 11.70
CA LYS A 239 4.37 -16.08 13.01
C LYS A 239 3.57 -17.10 13.83
N SER A 240 2.25 -17.15 13.68
CA SER A 240 1.38 -18.06 14.41
C SER A 240 1.28 -19.45 13.77
N THR A 241 1.47 -19.55 12.45
CA THR A 241 1.11 -20.73 11.65
C THR A 241 2.29 -21.50 11.08
N ARG A 242 3.44 -20.83 10.88
CA ARG A 242 4.63 -21.37 10.21
C ARG A 242 5.15 -22.68 10.81
N LYS A 243 5.07 -22.84 12.14
CA LYS A 243 5.50 -24.07 12.85
C LYS A 243 4.66 -25.29 12.45
N TYR A 244 3.37 -25.10 12.16
CA TYR A 244 2.48 -26.17 11.72
C TYR A 244 2.70 -26.47 10.23
N LEU A 245 2.82 -25.44 9.38
CA LEU A 245 2.98 -25.59 7.93
C LEU A 245 4.23 -26.40 7.55
N LYS A 246 5.31 -26.34 8.35
CA LYS A 246 6.51 -27.18 8.19
C LYS A 246 6.23 -28.70 8.21
N LYS A 247 5.07 -29.13 8.70
CA LYS A 247 4.67 -30.53 8.77
C LYS A 247 4.07 -31.06 7.46
N LEU A 248 3.62 -30.18 6.57
CA LEU A 248 2.93 -30.58 5.34
C LEU A 248 3.83 -31.46 4.46
N TYR A 249 3.20 -32.36 3.71
CA TYR A 249 3.90 -33.23 2.77
C TYR A 249 4.19 -32.46 1.48
N THR A 250 5.44 -32.06 1.27
CA THR A 250 5.84 -31.14 0.18
C THR A 250 6.78 -31.76 -0.86
N LYS A 251 7.08 -33.07 -0.74
CA LYS A 251 8.06 -33.77 -1.58
C LYS A 251 7.39 -34.68 -2.60
N GLY A 252 7.93 -34.74 -3.81
CA GLY A 252 7.51 -35.68 -4.85
C GLY A 252 8.46 -35.60 -6.05
N GLU A 253 8.58 -36.68 -6.83
CA GLU A 253 9.54 -36.75 -7.95
C GLU A 253 9.28 -35.69 -9.04
N HIS A 254 8.02 -35.33 -9.25
CA HIS A 254 7.59 -34.32 -10.21
C HIS A 254 7.54 -32.90 -9.63
N VAL A 255 7.88 -32.70 -8.35
CA VAL A 255 7.89 -31.35 -7.76
C VAL A 255 9.20 -30.65 -8.15
N VAL A 256 9.09 -29.60 -8.96
CA VAL A 256 10.22 -28.75 -9.35
C VAL A 256 10.47 -27.66 -8.31
N GLN A 257 9.39 -27.09 -7.78
CA GLN A 257 9.43 -26.10 -6.70
C GLN A 257 8.27 -26.36 -5.73
N GLY A 258 8.59 -26.63 -4.47
CA GLY A 258 7.60 -26.70 -3.38
C GLY A 258 7.39 -25.33 -2.72
N PRO A 259 6.80 -25.28 -1.50
CA PRO A 259 6.61 -24.02 -0.79
C PRO A 259 7.93 -23.29 -0.53
N GLY A 260 7.94 -21.96 -0.69
CA GLY A 260 9.10 -21.10 -0.46
C GLY A 260 9.39 -20.07 -1.56
N GLU A 261 8.70 -20.16 -2.70
CA GLU A 261 8.68 -19.17 -3.78
C GLU A 261 7.22 -18.70 -4.00
N ASN A 262 7.01 -17.78 -4.95
CA ASN A 262 5.70 -17.21 -5.27
C ASN A 262 4.69 -18.26 -5.72
N ALA A 263 5.10 -19.30 -6.44
CA ALA A 263 4.21 -20.39 -6.81
C ALA A 263 4.90 -21.76 -6.72
N GLY A 264 4.09 -22.79 -6.44
CA GLY A 264 4.53 -24.18 -6.53
C GLY A 264 4.60 -24.61 -7.99
N ILE A 265 5.63 -25.38 -8.37
CA ILE A 265 5.83 -25.83 -9.75
C ILE A 265 5.97 -27.35 -9.79
N ILE A 266 5.20 -27.97 -10.70
CA ILE A 266 5.30 -29.40 -11.01
C ILE A 266 5.68 -29.64 -12.46
N ASP A 267 6.47 -30.68 -12.71
CA ASP A 267 6.79 -31.19 -14.03
C ASP A 267 5.57 -31.94 -14.59
N ILE A 268 5.11 -31.53 -15.79
CA ILE A 268 3.99 -32.17 -16.50
C ILE A 268 4.45 -32.93 -17.75
N GLY A 269 5.77 -33.08 -17.91
CA GLY A 269 6.45 -33.80 -18.98
C GLY A 269 6.75 -32.96 -20.22
N ASP A 270 7.52 -33.56 -21.12
CA ASP A 270 7.90 -32.96 -22.43
C ASP A 270 8.60 -31.59 -22.32
N GLY A 271 9.31 -31.36 -21.21
CA GLY A 271 10.04 -30.11 -20.93
C GLY A 271 9.17 -28.97 -20.39
N TYR A 272 7.88 -29.22 -20.13
CA TYR A 272 6.95 -28.23 -19.58
C TYR A 272 6.62 -28.50 -18.12
N CYS A 273 6.41 -27.41 -17.39
CA CYS A 273 5.99 -27.40 -16.02
C CYS A 273 4.70 -26.58 -15.85
N LEU A 274 3.97 -26.87 -14.79
CA LEU A 274 2.78 -26.14 -14.37
C LEU A 274 3.08 -25.42 -13.04
N ALA A 275 2.99 -24.10 -13.04
CA ALA A 275 2.97 -23.27 -11.84
C ALA A 275 1.54 -23.18 -11.29
N MET A 276 1.40 -23.23 -9.97
CA MET A 276 0.11 -23.17 -9.29
C MET A 276 0.21 -22.46 -7.95
N ARG A 277 -0.81 -21.64 -7.65
CA ARG A 277 -0.93 -20.86 -6.42
C ARG A 277 -2.41 -20.62 -6.13
N ILE A 278 -2.75 -20.39 -4.87
CA ILE A 278 -4.06 -19.95 -4.42
C ILE A 278 -3.88 -18.93 -3.30
N GLU A 279 -4.63 -17.83 -3.34
CA GLU A 279 -4.59 -16.75 -2.35
C GLU A 279 -5.99 -16.31 -1.92
N SER A 280 -6.07 -15.48 -0.88
CA SER A 280 -7.30 -14.92 -0.33
C SER A 280 -7.28 -13.39 -0.32
N HIS A 281 -8.43 -12.77 -0.55
CA HIS A 281 -8.60 -11.31 -0.44
C HIS A 281 -9.86 -10.96 0.36
N ASN A 282 -10.02 -11.60 1.52
CA ASN A 282 -11.23 -11.56 2.35
C ASN A 282 -11.52 -10.15 2.91
N HIS A 283 -10.57 -9.58 3.68
CA HIS A 283 -10.72 -8.27 4.31
C HIS A 283 -10.93 -7.13 3.28
N PRO A 284 -10.17 -7.04 2.17
CA PRO A 284 -10.40 -6.00 1.17
C PRO A 284 -11.78 -6.09 0.51
N VAL A 285 -12.27 -7.30 0.22
CA VAL A 285 -13.59 -7.52 -0.38
C VAL A 285 -14.73 -7.06 0.53
N PHE A 286 -14.56 -7.20 1.85
CA PHE A 286 -15.55 -6.70 2.80
C PHE A 286 -15.70 -5.16 2.74
N ILE A 287 -14.62 -4.43 2.45
CA ILE A 287 -14.61 -2.95 2.42
C ILE A 287 -14.99 -2.41 1.02
N ASP A 288 -14.37 -2.94 -0.05
CA ASP A 288 -14.73 -2.68 -1.45
C ASP A 288 -14.70 -3.99 -2.24
N PRO A 289 -15.86 -4.60 -2.50
CA PRO A 289 -15.92 -5.91 -3.13
C PRO A 289 -15.40 -5.93 -4.57
N TYR A 290 -15.52 -4.82 -5.31
CA TYR A 290 -15.05 -4.79 -6.70
C TYR A 290 -13.53 -4.74 -6.72
N GLN A 291 -12.96 -3.73 -6.06
CA GLN A 291 -11.52 -3.50 -6.07
C GLN A 291 -10.79 -4.60 -5.31
N GLY A 292 -11.31 -5.03 -4.16
CA GLY A 292 -10.74 -6.13 -3.40
C GLY A 292 -10.67 -7.43 -4.19
N ALA A 293 -11.71 -7.75 -4.97
CA ALA A 293 -11.67 -8.96 -5.80
C ALA A 293 -10.74 -8.81 -7.01
N ALA A 294 -10.78 -7.66 -7.68
CA ALA A 294 -9.95 -7.34 -8.84
C ALA A 294 -8.45 -7.40 -8.51
N THR A 295 -8.02 -6.76 -7.41
CA THR A 295 -6.61 -6.80 -6.99
C THR A 295 -6.18 -8.17 -6.48
N GLY A 296 -7.09 -8.94 -5.89
CA GLY A 296 -6.84 -10.35 -5.55
C GLY A 296 -6.56 -11.22 -6.79
N VAL A 297 -7.26 -10.97 -7.90
CA VAL A 297 -6.99 -11.64 -9.19
C VAL A 297 -5.67 -11.18 -9.81
N GLY A 298 -5.35 -9.87 -9.77
CA GLY A 298 -4.06 -9.37 -10.22
C GLY A 298 -2.91 -9.99 -9.42
N GLY A 299 -2.96 -9.92 -8.09
CA GLY A 299 -1.93 -10.49 -7.20
C GLY A 299 -1.59 -11.95 -7.51
N ILE A 300 -2.60 -12.81 -7.59
CA ILE A 300 -2.39 -14.24 -7.88
C ILE A 300 -1.82 -14.49 -9.29
N MET A 301 -2.16 -13.65 -10.28
CA MET A 301 -1.58 -13.74 -11.62
C MET A 301 -0.11 -13.33 -11.60
N ARG A 302 0.24 -12.25 -10.88
CA ARG A 302 1.63 -11.82 -10.68
C ARG A 302 2.48 -12.90 -10.05
N ASP A 303 2.00 -13.54 -8.98
CA ASP A 303 2.69 -14.69 -8.36
C ASP A 303 3.09 -15.77 -9.37
N ILE A 304 2.19 -16.06 -10.32
CA ILE A 304 2.41 -17.08 -11.35
C ILE A 304 3.45 -16.61 -12.38
N PHE A 305 3.32 -15.39 -12.90
CA PHE A 305 4.26 -14.92 -13.95
C PHE A 305 5.60 -14.43 -13.41
N THR A 306 5.71 -14.14 -12.11
CA THR A 306 6.99 -13.99 -11.39
C THR A 306 7.87 -15.23 -11.54
N MET A 307 7.26 -16.42 -11.57
CA MET A 307 7.97 -17.67 -11.80
C MET A 307 8.34 -17.93 -13.28
N GLY A 308 8.10 -16.95 -14.16
CA GLY A 308 8.24 -17.06 -15.60
C GLY A 308 7.10 -17.82 -16.29
N ALA A 309 6.06 -18.22 -15.55
CA ALA A 309 4.94 -18.98 -16.07
C ALA A 309 3.85 -18.07 -16.62
N ARG A 310 3.33 -18.39 -17.81
CA ARG A 310 2.19 -17.66 -18.38
C ARG A 310 0.90 -18.14 -17.70
N PRO A 311 0.12 -17.26 -17.04
CA PRO A 311 -1.18 -17.63 -16.52
C PRO A 311 -2.09 -18.15 -17.65
N ILE A 312 -2.75 -19.28 -17.40
CA ILE A 312 -3.64 -19.94 -18.38
C ILE A 312 -5.06 -20.15 -17.87
N ALA A 313 -5.26 -20.10 -16.56
CA ALA A 313 -6.56 -20.28 -15.94
C ALA A 313 -6.59 -19.70 -14.53
N ILE A 314 -7.73 -19.10 -14.17
CA ILE A 314 -8.08 -18.78 -12.78
C ILE A 314 -9.30 -19.58 -12.32
N LEU A 315 -9.42 -19.73 -11.00
CA LEU A 315 -10.56 -20.32 -10.33
C LEU A 315 -10.90 -19.52 -9.08
N ASP A 316 -12.17 -19.34 -8.76
CA ASP A 316 -12.63 -18.59 -7.59
C ASP A 316 -13.48 -19.45 -6.62
N PHE A 317 -13.18 -19.34 -5.33
CA PHE A 317 -13.86 -20.06 -4.26
C PHE A 317 -14.45 -19.05 -3.27
N LEU A 318 -15.77 -18.92 -3.34
CA LEU A 318 -16.54 -17.84 -2.75
C LEU A 318 -17.36 -18.35 -1.56
N ARG A 319 -17.32 -17.63 -0.43
CA ARG A 319 -18.16 -17.89 0.76
C ARG A 319 -18.83 -16.59 1.18
N PHE A 320 -20.15 -16.50 1.07
CA PHE A 320 -20.90 -15.26 1.31
C PHE A 320 -22.12 -15.49 2.20
N GLY A 321 -22.57 -14.42 2.84
CA GLY A 321 -23.78 -14.43 3.64
C GLY A 321 -25.08 -14.62 2.85
N ASN A 322 -26.21 -14.70 3.54
CA ASN A 322 -27.55 -14.73 2.94
C ASN A 322 -28.29 -13.40 3.03
N ASP A 323 -27.71 -12.39 3.69
CA ASP A 323 -28.34 -11.08 3.81
C ASP A 323 -28.23 -10.23 2.53
N LYS A 324 -28.99 -9.13 2.49
CA LYS A 324 -29.02 -8.23 1.33
C LYS A 324 -27.66 -7.59 1.04
N ASN A 325 -26.85 -7.36 2.08
CA ASN A 325 -25.50 -6.83 1.90
C ASN A 325 -24.62 -7.86 1.20
N SER A 326 -24.70 -9.12 1.60
CA SER A 326 -23.96 -10.23 1.00
C SER A 326 -24.35 -10.48 -0.46
N ASP A 327 -25.62 -10.27 -0.84
CA ASP A 327 -26.02 -10.29 -2.25
C ASP A 327 -25.24 -9.24 -3.07
N TYR A 328 -25.19 -8.00 -2.56
CA TYR A 328 -24.43 -6.91 -3.20
C TYR A 328 -22.92 -7.20 -3.24
N LEU A 329 -22.34 -7.67 -2.14
CA LEU A 329 -20.91 -8.01 -2.07
C LEU A 329 -20.58 -9.12 -3.07
N LEU A 330 -21.40 -10.17 -3.15
CA LEU A 330 -21.21 -11.30 -4.07
C LEU A 330 -21.26 -10.87 -5.53
N GLU A 331 -22.33 -10.17 -5.94
CA GLU A 331 -22.50 -9.71 -7.32
C GLU A 331 -21.34 -8.80 -7.76
N THR A 332 -20.93 -7.89 -6.87
CA THR A 332 -19.85 -6.94 -7.14
C THR A 332 -18.47 -7.61 -7.17
N THR A 333 -18.24 -8.60 -6.31
CA THR A 333 -17.02 -9.43 -6.28
C THR A 333 -16.85 -10.17 -7.61
N ILE A 334 -17.91 -10.85 -8.06
CA ILE A 334 -17.88 -11.62 -9.31
C ILE A 334 -17.58 -10.71 -10.50
N LYS A 335 -18.18 -9.52 -10.51
CA LYS A 335 -17.88 -8.51 -11.53
C LYS A 335 -16.40 -8.11 -11.51
N GLY A 336 -15.82 -7.86 -10.34
CA GLY A 336 -14.40 -7.53 -10.19
C GLY A 336 -13.48 -8.65 -10.71
N ILE A 337 -13.78 -9.90 -10.36
CA ILE A 337 -13.03 -11.08 -10.85
C ILE A 337 -13.13 -11.20 -12.36
N SER A 338 -14.35 -11.10 -12.90
CA SER A 338 -14.63 -11.26 -14.32
C SER A 338 -13.95 -10.18 -15.14
N ASP A 339 -14.13 -8.91 -14.77
CA ASP A 339 -13.58 -7.79 -15.53
C ASP A 339 -12.04 -7.84 -15.55
N TYR A 340 -11.39 -8.15 -14.42
CA TYR A 340 -9.94 -8.23 -14.37
C TYR A 340 -9.41 -9.39 -15.22
N GLY A 341 -9.96 -10.60 -15.04
CA GLY A 341 -9.58 -11.78 -15.82
C GLY A 341 -9.81 -11.60 -17.32
N ASN A 342 -10.92 -11.00 -17.71
CA ASN A 342 -11.27 -10.72 -19.10
C ASN A 342 -10.34 -9.68 -19.74
N CYS A 343 -10.05 -8.58 -19.05
CA CYS A 343 -9.14 -7.55 -19.55
C CYS A 343 -7.70 -8.07 -19.67
N PHE A 344 -7.24 -8.83 -18.67
CA PHE A 344 -5.91 -9.43 -18.67
C PHE A 344 -5.79 -10.58 -19.71
N GLY A 345 -6.92 -11.23 -20.03
CA GLY A 345 -7.01 -12.27 -21.04
C GLY A 345 -6.73 -13.68 -20.49
N VAL A 346 -7.25 -14.00 -19.30
CA VAL A 346 -7.17 -15.33 -18.69
C VAL A 346 -8.56 -15.78 -18.26
N ALA A 347 -8.96 -16.97 -18.72
CA ALA A 347 -10.29 -17.51 -18.45
C ALA A 347 -10.45 -17.93 -16.99
N ASN A 348 -11.63 -17.68 -16.43
CA ASN A 348 -12.08 -18.38 -15.24
C ASN A 348 -12.66 -19.74 -15.64
N VAL A 349 -12.05 -20.82 -15.15
CA VAL A 349 -12.34 -22.20 -15.61
C VAL A 349 -13.10 -23.03 -14.58
N GLY A 350 -13.29 -22.53 -13.37
CA GLY A 350 -13.81 -23.33 -12.27
C GLY A 350 -13.95 -22.53 -10.99
N GLY A 351 -14.65 -23.12 -10.02
CA GLY A 351 -14.89 -22.46 -8.75
C GLY A 351 -16.06 -23.06 -7.98
N ASP A 352 -16.31 -22.52 -6.79
CA ASP A 352 -17.52 -22.83 -6.04
C ASP A 352 -18.04 -21.65 -5.21
N LEU A 353 -19.33 -21.72 -4.91
CA LEU A 353 -20.02 -20.78 -4.04
C LEU A 353 -20.76 -21.55 -2.96
N TYR A 354 -20.58 -21.12 -1.71
CA TYR A 354 -21.39 -21.56 -0.58
C TYR A 354 -21.97 -20.32 0.11
N ARG A 355 -23.22 -20.44 0.58
CA ARG A 355 -23.89 -19.34 1.28
C ARG A 355 -24.39 -19.76 2.66
N SER A 356 -24.11 -18.94 3.67
CA SER A 356 -24.51 -19.18 5.07
C SER A 356 -24.44 -17.89 5.87
N ASP A 357 -25.35 -17.70 6.83
CA ASP A 357 -25.43 -16.48 7.65
C ASP A 357 -24.14 -16.16 8.42
N MET A 358 -23.31 -17.18 8.68
CA MET A 358 -22.01 -16.99 9.33
C MET A 358 -21.04 -16.13 8.52
N PHE A 359 -21.20 -16.05 7.19
CA PHE A 359 -20.36 -15.25 6.31
C PHE A 359 -20.94 -13.85 6.06
N ASN A 360 -22.04 -13.47 6.73
CA ASN A 360 -22.64 -12.13 6.57
C ASN A 360 -21.65 -11.00 6.93
N LYS A 361 -20.76 -11.23 7.90
CA LYS A 361 -19.75 -10.26 8.35
C LYS A 361 -18.34 -10.53 7.82
N ASN A 362 -18.06 -11.78 7.43
CA ASN A 362 -16.73 -12.23 7.02
C ASN A 362 -16.84 -13.01 5.71
N PRO A 363 -17.08 -12.33 4.56
CA PRO A 363 -17.06 -13.00 3.26
C PRO A 363 -15.65 -13.51 2.95
N LEU A 364 -15.56 -14.67 2.30
CA LEU A 364 -14.28 -15.23 1.87
C LEU A 364 -14.21 -15.26 0.36
N VAL A 365 -13.11 -14.75 -0.17
CA VAL A 365 -12.80 -14.71 -1.60
C VAL A 365 -11.40 -15.27 -1.78
N ASN A 366 -11.34 -16.44 -2.41
CA ASN A 366 -10.08 -17.11 -2.67
C ASN A 366 -9.95 -17.32 -4.17
N VAL A 367 -8.79 -16.99 -4.73
CA VAL A 367 -8.53 -17.12 -6.16
C VAL A 367 -7.31 -18.01 -6.36
N GLY A 368 -7.49 -19.07 -7.14
CA GLY A 368 -6.43 -19.94 -7.62
C GLY A 368 -6.02 -19.55 -9.04
N CYS A 369 -4.74 -19.69 -9.35
CA CYS A 369 -4.22 -19.49 -10.70
C CYS A 369 -3.29 -20.64 -11.11
N LEU A 370 -3.37 -21.03 -12.37
CA LEU A 370 -2.48 -21.98 -13.01
C LEU A 370 -1.73 -21.28 -14.14
N GLY A 371 -0.43 -21.55 -14.25
CA GLY A 371 0.39 -21.06 -15.34
C GLY A 371 1.28 -22.14 -15.94
N ILE A 372 1.64 -21.97 -17.21
CA ILE A 372 2.52 -22.89 -17.94
C ILE A 372 3.89 -22.25 -18.22
N VAL A 373 4.95 -23.04 -18.04
CA VAL A 373 6.33 -22.60 -18.26
C VAL A 373 7.17 -23.73 -18.83
N LYS A 374 8.16 -23.39 -19.65
CA LYS A 374 9.22 -24.35 -20.01
C LYS A 374 10.20 -24.48 -18.86
N LYS A 375 10.68 -25.69 -18.59
CA LYS A 375 11.55 -25.96 -17.44
C LYS A 375 12.80 -25.08 -17.40
N GLU A 376 13.37 -24.78 -18.56
CA GLU A 376 14.54 -23.92 -18.71
C GLU A 376 14.28 -22.43 -18.49
N ASN A 377 13.02 -21.97 -18.55
CA ASN A 377 12.64 -20.55 -18.43
C ASN A 377 12.07 -20.20 -17.05
N ILE A 378 12.15 -21.11 -16.08
CA ILE A 378 11.69 -20.87 -14.71
C ILE A 378 12.59 -19.81 -14.08
N ILE A 379 11.98 -18.75 -13.54
CA ILE A 379 12.66 -17.73 -12.76
C ILE A 379 12.36 -17.97 -11.28
N TYR A 380 13.38 -17.77 -10.45
CA TYR A 380 13.29 -17.92 -9.00
C TYR A 380 13.51 -16.56 -8.34
N GLY A 381 12.91 -16.33 -7.17
CA GLY A 381 13.12 -15.11 -6.41
C GLY A 381 14.44 -15.12 -5.65
N ASN A 382 15.60 -14.99 -6.30
CA ASN A 382 16.87 -14.81 -5.59
C ASN A 382 17.82 -13.79 -6.24
N ALA A 383 18.62 -13.15 -5.39
CA ALA A 383 19.83 -12.41 -5.78
C ALA A 383 21.08 -13.25 -5.45
N VAL A 384 22.03 -13.38 -6.34
CA VAL A 384 23.13 -14.38 -6.31
C VAL A 384 24.51 -13.72 -6.41
N ASN A 385 24.60 -12.58 -7.10
CA ASN A 385 25.81 -11.88 -7.49
C ASN A 385 25.85 -10.47 -6.91
N GLU A 386 27.02 -10.07 -6.42
CA GLU A 386 27.31 -8.67 -6.09
C GLU A 386 27.36 -7.82 -7.35
N GLY A 387 26.91 -6.58 -7.23
CA GLY A 387 26.86 -5.62 -8.33
C GLY A 387 25.63 -5.77 -9.23
N SER A 388 24.83 -6.82 -9.05
CA SER A 388 23.53 -6.94 -9.71
C SER A 388 22.59 -5.83 -9.26
N TYR A 389 21.81 -5.32 -10.20
CA TYR A 389 20.89 -4.21 -9.96
C TYR A 389 19.49 -4.70 -9.66
N PHE A 390 18.83 -3.96 -8.78
CA PHE A 390 17.39 -4.03 -8.62
C PHE A 390 16.71 -3.07 -9.58
N ILE A 391 15.90 -3.63 -10.48
CA ILE A 391 15.13 -2.89 -11.46
C ILE A 391 13.65 -3.00 -11.09
N TYR A 392 13.07 -1.86 -10.75
CA TYR A 392 11.64 -1.67 -10.56
C TYR A 392 10.99 -1.52 -11.92
N VAL A 393 9.84 -2.16 -12.13
CA VAL A 393 9.00 -1.94 -13.32
C VAL A 393 7.52 -2.00 -12.96
N GLY A 394 6.70 -1.22 -13.68
CA GLY A 394 5.25 -1.22 -13.55
C GLY A 394 4.70 0.14 -13.11
N SER A 395 3.63 0.13 -12.30
CA SER A 395 2.93 1.34 -11.91
C SER A 395 3.80 2.25 -11.03
N LYS A 396 3.50 3.56 -10.98
CA LYS A 396 4.12 4.47 -10.00
C LYS A 396 3.61 4.19 -8.59
N THR A 397 4.49 4.31 -7.60
CA THR A 397 4.17 4.14 -6.18
C THR A 397 3.29 5.30 -5.67
N GLY A 398 2.14 4.96 -5.08
CA GLY A 398 1.20 5.87 -4.41
C GLY A 398 1.06 5.55 -2.92
N SER A 399 0.06 6.17 -2.27
CA SER A 399 -0.33 5.85 -0.88
C SER A 399 -1.36 4.74 -0.78
N ASP A 400 -1.64 4.05 -1.90
CA ASP A 400 -2.62 2.98 -1.99
C ASP A 400 -2.15 1.77 -1.15
N GLY A 401 -3.05 1.20 -0.33
CA GLY A 401 -2.79 -0.01 0.45
C GLY A 401 -1.82 0.16 1.62
N MET A 402 -1.49 1.39 2.04
CA MET A 402 -0.65 1.59 3.23
C MET A 402 -1.31 0.99 4.47
N ASN A 403 -0.58 0.14 5.19
CA ASN A 403 -1.05 -0.69 6.30
C ASN A 403 -2.04 -1.81 5.93
N GLY A 404 -2.16 -2.18 4.65
CA GLY A 404 -3.04 -3.27 4.19
C GLY A 404 -2.73 -4.60 4.89
N ALA A 405 -1.45 -4.99 4.94
CA ALA A 405 -1.00 -6.18 5.67
C ALA A 405 -1.37 -6.17 7.18
N CYS A 406 -1.24 -5.00 7.82
CA CYS A 406 -1.62 -4.82 9.23
C CYS A 406 -3.14 -4.90 9.43
N MET A 407 -3.93 -4.35 8.49
CA MET A 407 -5.40 -4.44 8.52
C MET A 407 -5.88 -5.88 8.34
N ALA A 408 -5.28 -6.65 7.43
CA ALA A 408 -5.58 -8.07 7.23
C ALA A 408 -5.16 -8.97 8.41
N SER A 409 -4.35 -8.43 9.35
CA SER A 409 -3.89 -9.11 10.55
C SER A 409 -4.70 -8.77 11.81
N ASN A 410 -5.80 -8.02 11.68
CA ASN A 410 -6.63 -7.58 12.80
C ASN A 410 -8.11 -7.96 12.58
N GLU A 411 -8.81 -8.12 13.70
CA GLU A 411 -10.26 -8.34 13.71
C GLU A 411 -11.04 -7.04 13.42
N PHE A 412 -12.16 -7.16 12.71
CA PHE A 412 -13.06 -6.04 12.47
C PHE A 412 -14.02 -5.80 13.66
N SER A 413 -14.37 -4.54 13.89
CA SER A 413 -15.47 -4.15 14.77
C SER A 413 -16.66 -3.61 13.96
N SER A 414 -17.88 -3.76 14.48
CA SER A 414 -19.09 -3.24 13.83
C SER A 414 -19.12 -1.71 13.66
N ASP A 415 -18.26 -0.99 14.39
CA ASP A 415 -18.20 0.48 14.41
C ASP A 415 -17.19 1.05 13.41
N ILE A 416 -16.68 0.23 12.48
CA ILE A 416 -15.71 0.66 11.47
C ILE A 416 -16.34 1.65 10.49
N ASP A 417 -15.66 2.79 10.31
CA ASP A 417 -15.95 3.73 9.24
C ASP A 417 -15.42 3.21 7.90
N ILE A 418 -16.25 2.41 7.23
CA ILE A 418 -15.97 1.82 5.91
C ILE A 418 -15.69 2.92 4.87
N GLU A 419 -16.29 4.10 5.01
CA GLU A 419 -16.21 5.16 4.00
C GLU A 419 -14.83 5.83 3.99
N SER A 420 -14.22 6.05 5.17
CA SER A 420 -12.83 6.50 5.24
C SER A 420 -11.83 5.44 4.79
N MET A 421 -12.10 4.15 5.05
CA MET A 421 -11.23 3.05 4.64
C MET A 421 -11.19 2.81 3.12
N LYS A 422 -12.27 3.11 2.40
CA LYS A 422 -12.31 2.99 0.93
C LYS A 422 -11.27 3.84 0.21
N SER A 423 -10.84 4.95 0.81
CA SER A 423 -9.82 5.82 0.21
C SER A 423 -8.43 5.17 0.15
N ASN A 424 -8.18 4.16 0.99
CA ASN A 424 -6.91 3.44 1.07
C ASN A 424 -6.89 2.13 0.27
N ILE A 425 -8.01 1.73 -0.35
CA ILE A 425 -8.09 0.45 -1.06
C ILE A 425 -7.34 0.55 -2.38
N GLN A 426 -6.50 -0.46 -2.60
CA GLN A 426 -5.76 -0.67 -3.83
C GLN A 426 -6.70 -0.77 -5.03
N LYS A 427 -6.37 -0.09 -6.13
CA LYS A 427 -7.10 -0.18 -7.39
C LYS A 427 -6.26 -0.92 -8.40
N GLY A 428 -6.82 -1.97 -8.97
CA GLY A 428 -6.13 -2.78 -9.98
C GLY A 428 -6.21 -2.18 -11.38
N ASP A 429 -5.12 -2.30 -12.14
CA ASP A 429 -5.03 -1.95 -13.56
C ASP A 429 -4.67 -3.20 -14.40
N PRO A 430 -5.68 -3.96 -14.88
CA PRO A 430 -5.42 -5.19 -15.64
C PRO A 430 -4.75 -4.94 -16.99
N PHE A 431 -4.85 -3.72 -17.55
CA PHE A 431 -4.23 -3.40 -18.83
C PHE A 431 -2.72 -3.22 -18.66
N LEU A 432 -2.32 -2.50 -17.62
CA LEU A 432 -0.91 -2.36 -17.26
C LEU A 432 -0.30 -3.72 -16.89
N GLU A 433 -1.00 -4.52 -16.08
CA GLU A 433 -0.51 -5.84 -15.70
C GLU A 433 -0.36 -6.78 -16.90
N LYS A 434 -1.22 -6.64 -17.91
CA LYS A 434 -1.08 -7.38 -19.17
C LYS A 434 0.21 -7.01 -19.91
N LEU A 435 0.56 -5.72 -19.99
CA LEU A 435 1.83 -5.28 -20.57
C LEU A 435 3.02 -5.84 -19.77
N LEU A 436 2.90 -5.83 -18.44
CA LEU A 436 3.90 -6.37 -17.52
C LEU A 436 4.11 -7.88 -17.74
N LEU A 437 3.03 -8.66 -17.88
CA LEU A 437 3.09 -10.08 -18.22
C LEU A 437 3.87 -10.32 -19.51
N GLU A 438 3.56 -9.59 -20.59
CA GLU A 438 4.19 -9.85 -21.88
C GLU A 438 5.68 -9.45 -21.87
N ALA A 439 6.05 -8.35 -21.21
CA ALA A 439 7.44 -7.99 -20.99
C ALA A 439 8.20 -9.04 -20.18
N CYS A 440 7.64 -9.50 -19.05
CA CYS A 440 8.23 -10.56 -18.24
C CYS A 440 8.40 -11.86 -19.04
N CYS A 441 7.39 -12.25 -19.82
CA CYS A 441 7.47 -13.45 -20.67
C CYS A 441 8.50 -13.35 -21.80
N GLU A 442 8.76 -12.16 -22.33
CA GLU A 442 9.83 -11.94 -23.31
C GLU A 442 11.19 -12.02 -22.63
N ILE A 443 11.36 -11.38 -21.48
CA ILE A 443 12.60 -11.42 -20.71
C ILE A 443 12.95 -12.85 -20.27
N THR A 444 11.96 -13.65 -19.84
CA THR A 444 12.21 -15.04 -19.40
C THR A 444 12.68 -15.94 -20.55
N GLN A 445 12.34 -15.63 -21.81
CA GLN A 445 12.83 -16.37 -22.97
C GLN A 445 14.31 -16.10 -23.26
N GLU A 446 14.81 -14.93 -22.86
CA GLU A 446 16.20 -14.53 -23.06
C GLU A 446 17.15 -15.17 -22.02
N ASN A 447 16.62 -15.70 -20.92
CA ASN A 447 17.39 -16.33 -19.84
C ASN A 447 18.52 -15.43 -19.28
N ILE A 448 18.23 -14.13 -19.14
CA ILE A 448 19.16 -13.09 -18.69
C ILE A 448 18.93 -12.60 -17.26
N LEU A 449 17.84 -13.04 -16.62
CA LEU A 449 17.52 -12.65 -15.25
C LEU A 449 18.20 -13.54 -14.23
N GLU A 450 18.59 -12.92 -13.13
CA GLU A 450 19.08 -13.61 -11.95
C GLU A 450 17.93 -14.00 -11.01
N GLY A 451 16.96 -13.09 -10.86
CA GLY A 451 15.74 -13.33 -10.13
C GLY A 451 14.66 -12.30 -10.42
N MET A 452 13.45 -12.61 -10.00
CA MET A 452 12.27 -11.76 -10.16
C MET A 452 11.34 -11.98 -8.98
N GLN A 453 10.66 -10.92 -8.54
CA GLN A 453 9.77 -10.93 -7.41
C GLN A 453 8.62 -9.94 -7.65
N ASP A 454 7.40 -10.27 -7.27
CA ASP A 454 6.29 -9.33 -7.29
C ASP A 454 6.36 -8.38 -6.08
N MET A 455 5.69 -7.23 -6.17
CA MET A 455 5.55 -6.30 -5.05
C MET A 455 4.10 -6.27 -4.55
N GLY A 456 3.80 -7.15 -3.60
CA GLY A 456 2.53 -7.19 -2.86
C GLY A 456 2.62 -6.51 -1.49
N ALA A 457 2.21 -7.23 -0.45
CA ALA A 457 2.26 -6.78 0.94
C ALA A 457 3.68 -6.35 1.35
N GLY A 458 3.80 -5.18 1.97
CA GLY A 458 5.11 -4.59 2.33
C GLY A 458 5.98 -4.10 1.17
N GLY A 459 5.50 -4.20 -0.08
CA GLY A 459 6.05 -3.51 -1.23
C GLY A 459 7.51 -3.83 -1.55
N LEU A 460 8.30 -2.77 -1.75
CA LEU A 460 9.71 -2.90 -2.15
C LEU A 460 10.59 -3.48 -1.04
N LEU A 461 10.21 -3.25 0.22
CA LEU A 461 10.92 -3.79 1.39
C LEU A 461 10.91 -5.31 1.40
N CYS A 462 9.71 -5.92 1.44
CA CYS A 462 9.58 -7.37 1.51
C CYS A 462 10.15 -8.05 0.26
N SER A 463 9.84 -7.53 -0.93
CA SER A 463 10.31 -8.10 -2.19
C SER A 463 11.84 -8.13 -2.28
N SER A 464 12.53 -7.01 -2.00
CA SER A 464 13.99 -6.96 -2.06
C SER A 464 14.66 -7.74 -0.94
N LEU A 465 14.11 -7.72 0.28
CA LEU A 465 14.61 -8.50 1.41
C LEU A 465 14.53 -10.01 1.14
N GLU A 466 13.40 -10.49 0.63
CA GLU A 466 13.21 -11.91 0.27
C GLU A 466 14.20 -12.36 -0.80
N LEU A 467 14.39 -11.57 -1.86
CA LEU A 467 15.38 -11.84 -2.92
C LEU A 467 16.79 -12.01 -2.34
N VAL A 468 17.19 -11.11 -1.42
CA VAL A 468 18.51 -11.17 -0.78
C VAL A 468 18.62 -12.36 0.16
N GLN A 469 17.62 -12.61 1.01
CA GLN A 469 17.62 -13.72 1.97
C GLN A 469 17.67 -15.09 1.26
N ARG A 470 16.81 -15.33 0.26
CA ARG A 470 16.86 -16.54 -0.58
C ARG A 470 18.20 -16.66 -1.30
N GLY A 471 18.75 -15.54 -1.73
CA GLY A 471 20.10 -15.41 -2.27
C GLY A 471 21.20 -15.91 -1.34
N ARG A 472 21.18 -15.46 -0.08
CA ARG A 472 22.11 -15.90 0.98
C ARG A 472 21.96 -17.40 1.22
N ASP A 473 20.74 -17.90 1.29
CA ASP A 473 20.47 -19.32 1.51
C ASP A 473 20.99 -20.20 0.37
N LYS A 474 20.82 -19.76 -0.89
CA LYS A 474 21.26 -20.47 -2.09
C LYS A 474 22.78 -20.44 -2.26
N THR A 475 23.41 -19.30 -2.04
CA THR A 475 24.84 -19.09 -2.33
C THR A 475 25.78 -19.31 -1.14
N LYS A 476 25.24 -19.24 0.08
CA LYS A 476 26.00 -19.17 1.35
C LYS A 476 26.95 -17.98 1.43
N LYS A 477 26.72 -16.93 0.64
CA LYS A 477 27.47 -15.66 0.68
C LYS A 477 26.78 -14.66 1.61
N ASN A 478 27.55 -13.69 2.13
CA ASN A 478 27.05 -12.63 3.00
C ASN A 478 26.40 -11.48 2.20
N LEU A 479 25.38 -11.80 1.41
CA LEU A 479 24.70 -10.81 0.55
C LEU A 479 23.94 -9.78 1.39
N GLY A 480 23.99 -8.54 0.97
CA GLY A 480 23.18 -7.41 1.42
C GLY A 480 22.72 -6.59 0.22
N CYS A 481 22.14 -5.42 0.46
CA CYS A 481 21.77 -4.52 -0.61
C CYS A 481 21.73 -3.05 -0.18
N THR A 482 21.77 -2.17 -1.17
CA THR A 482 21.52 -0.74 -1.01
C THR A 482 20.39 -0.34 -1.95
N LEU A 483 19.32 0.24 -1.41
CA LEU A 483 18.23 0.83 -2.17
C LEU A 483 18.38 2.35 -2.29
N PHE A 484 18.04 2.88 -3.45
CA PHE A 484 18.07 4.30 -3.80
C PHE A 484 16.63 4.85 -3.75
N VAL A 485 16.24 5.41 -2.61
CA VAL A 485 14.82 5.73 -2.33
C VAL A 485 14.25 6.82 -3.26
N ASP A 486 15.12 7.69 -3.77
CA ASP A 486 14.73 8.77 -4.68
C ASP A 486 14.57 8.32 -6.13
N ASN A 487 15.04 7.12 -6.48
CA ASN A 487 14.85 6.54 -7.80
C ASN A 487 13.53 5.79 -7.93
N ILE A 488 12.80 5.57 -6.83
CA ILE A 488 11.51 4.88 -6.84
C ILE A 488 10.48 5.77 -7.55
N PRO A 489 9.85 5.32 -8.65
CA PRO A 489 8.83 6.12 -9.35
C PRO A 489 7.61 6.36 -8.46
N THR A 490 7.17 7.60 -8.29
CA THR A 490 6.00 7.94 -7.45
C THR A 490 4.94 8.76 -8.19
N LYS A 491 3.65 8.54 -7.87
CA LYS A 491 2.51 9.28 -8.43
C LYS A 491 2.52 10.75 -8.02
N TYR A 492 2.93 10.99 -6.78
CA TYR A 492 3.12 12.27 -6.11
C TYR A 492 4.26 12.12 -5.11
N TYR A 493 4.62 13.19 -4.40
CA TYR A 493 5.64 13.06 -3.36
C TYR A 493 5.14 12.15 -2.23
N LEU A 494 5.97 11.19 -1.85
CA LEU A 494 5.80 10.32 -0.70
C LEU A 494 7.05 10.43 0.18
N GLU A 495 6.87 10.30 1.49
CA GLU A 495 7.99 10.19 2.42
C GLU A 495 8.85 8.95 2.09
N PRO A 496 10.17 8.96 2.37
CA PRO A 496 11.06 7.86 2.01
C PRO A 496 10.61 6.48 2.54
N SER A 497 10.11 6.41 3.77
CA SER A 497 9.59 5.16 4.35
C SER A 497 8.36 4.67 3.59
N ASP A 498 7.47 5.58 3.22
CA ASP A 498 6.25 5.30 2.48
C ASP A 498 6.50 4.80 1.06
N ARG A 499 7.55 5.28 0.38
CA ARG A 499 7.96 4.76 -0.94
C ARG A 499 8.39 3.29 -0.87
N ILE A 500 8.99 2.90 0.25
CA ILE A 500 9.58 1.57 0.45
C ILE A 500 8.52 0.55 0.84
N ILE A 501 7.57 0.92 1.71
CA ILE A 501 6.55 0.01 2.25
C ILE A 501 5.21 0.02 1.49
N SER A 502 4.98 0.98 0.59
CA SER A 502 3.72 1.10 -0.15
C SER A 502 3.37 -0.20 -0.89
N GLU A 503 2.08 -0.56 -0.88
CA GLU A 503 1.51 -1.77 -1.48
C GLU A 503 0.78 -1.47 -2.80
N SER A 504 1.21 -0.41 -3.51
CA SER A 504 0.68 -0.09 -4.85
C SER A 504 0.76 -1.31 -5.77
N GLN A 505 -0.26 -1.51 -6.60
CA GLN A 505 -0.42 -2.71 -7.42
C GLN A 505 0.36 -2.64 -8.74
N GLU A 506 0.43 -3.76 -9.47
CA GLU A 506 1.08 -3.88 -10.78
C GLU A 506 2.55 -3.44 -10.79
N ARG A 507 3.34 -3.94 -9.84
CA ARG A 507 4.77 -3.65 -9.72
C ARG A 507 5.57 -4.95 -9.57
N MET A 508 6.72 -5.00 -10.24
CA MET A 508 7.65 -6.12 -10.17
C MET A 508 9.07 -5.62 -9.90
N LEU A 509 9.85 -6.42 -9.19
CA LEU A 509 11.26 -6.20 -8.89
C LEU A 509 12.10 -7.27 -9.57
N LEU A 510 13.00 -6.86 -10.45
CA LEU A 510 13.92 -7.76 -11.16
C LEU A 510 15.34 -7.60 -10.62
N VAL A 511 16.08 -8.70 -10.57
CA VAL A 511 17.52 -8.73 -10.28
C VAL A 511 18.25 -9.01 -11.58
N VAL A 512 19.07 -8.05 -12.02
CA VAL A 512 19.68 -8.07 -13.35
C VAL A 512 21.19 -7.79 -13.24
N ASN A 513 21.98 -8.64 -13.89
CA ASN A 513 23.41 -8.40 -14.02
C ASN A 513 23.65 -7.14 -14.87
N PRO A 514 24.63 -6.28 -14.52
CA PRO A 514 24.96 -5.07 -15.28
C PRO A 514 25.06 -5.26 -16.81
N ASP A 515 25.59 -6.39 -17.26
CA ASP A 515 25.80 -6.70 -18.68
C ASP A 515 24.48 -6.80 -19.48
N PHE A 516 23.35 -7.06 -18.81
CA PHE A 516 22.05 -7.27 -19.44
C PHE A 516 21.03 -6.15 -19.18
N VAL A 517 21.39 -5.12 -18.38
CA VAL A 517 20.48 -4.03 -18.01
C VAL A 517 19.90 -3.33 -19.23
N GLN A 518 20.74 -2.98 -20.22
CA GLN A 518 20.26 -2.28 -21.41
C GLN A 518 19.24 -3.12 -22.19
N LYS A 519 19.48 -4.43 -22.30
CA LYS A 519 18.57 -5.34 -22.98
C LYS A 519 17.21 -5.45 -22.27
N VAL A 520 17.21 -5.43 -20.93
CA VAL A 520 15.97 -5.40 -20.13
C VAL A 520 15.24 -4.07 -20.33
N PHE A 521 15.95 -2.94 -20.36
CA PHE A 521 15.35 -1.63 -20.64
C PHE A 521 14.73 -1.56 -22.04
N ASP A 522 15.42 -2.08 -23.07
CA ASP A 522 14.89 -2.13 -24.43
C ASP A 522 13.56 -2.91 -24.51
N ILE A 523 13.40 -3.97 -23.70
CA ILE A 523 12.15 -4.73 -23.61
C ILE A 523 11.06 -3.91 -22.89
N PHE A 524 11.38 -3.23 -21.79
CA PHE A 524 10.40 -2.39 -21.10
C PHE A 524 9.93 -1.19 -21.96
N GLU A 525 10.85 -0.54 -22.69
CA GLU A 525 10.50 0.51 -23.65
C GLU A 525 9.58 -0.01 -24.77
N LYS A 526 9.86 -1.21 -25.30
CA LYS A 526 9.02 -1.86 -26.32
C LYS A 526 7.59 -2.08 -25.85
N TRP A 527 7.40 -2.43 -24.58
CA TRP A 527 6.09 -2.69 -23.98
C TRP A 527 5.45 -1.47 -23.31
N ASP A 528 6.03 -0.28 -23.47
CA ASP A 528 5.54 1.00 -22.92
C ASP A 528 5.39 0.96 -21.39
N LEU A 529 6.35 0.32 -20.71
CA LEU A 529 6.37 0.20 -19.25
C LEU A 529 7.29 1.24 -18.62
N GLU A 530 6.85 1.81 -17.50
CA GLU A 530 7.74 2.62 -16.67
C GLU A 530 8.63 1.71 -15.81
N TYR A 531 9.91 2.08 -15.71
CA TYR A 531 10.91 1.35 -14.94
C TYR A 531 11.95 2.28 -14.33
N SER A 532 12.67 1.79 -13.32
CA SER A 532 13.76 2.51 -12.68
C SER A 532 14.75 1.57 -12.01
N LEU A 533 16.02 1.95 -11.98
CA LEU A 533 17.05 1.28 -11.19
C LEU A 533 16.97 1.79 -9.75
N VAL A 534 16.52 0.93 -8.84
CA VAL A 534 16.17 1.31 -7.45
C VAL A 534 17.12 0.74 -6.41
N GLY A 535 18.13 -0.03 -6.81
CA GLY A 535 19.13 -0.53 -5.86
C GLY A 535 20.17 -1.44 -6.46
N VAL A 536 21.05 -1.93 -5.60
CA VAL A 536 22.18 -2.80 -5.95
C VAL A 536 22.43 -3.84 -4.86
N VAL A 537 22.76 -5.05 -5.27
CA VAL A 537 23.15 -6.17 -4.41
C VAL A 537 24.64 -6.03 -4.07
N ASN A 538 25.01 -6.25 -2.80
CA ASN A 538 26.39 -6.11 -2.32
C ASN A 538 26.76 -7.24 -1.34
N TYR A 539 28.01 -7.29 -0.87
CA TYR A 539 28.45 -8.23 0.19
C TYR A 539 28.57 -7.62 1.60
N SER A 540 27.88 -6.50 1.86
CA SER A 540 27.92 -5.87 3.18
C SER A 540 27.25 -6.71 4.28
N GLY A 541 26.34 -7.60 3.88
CA GLY A 541 25.44 -8.31 4.79
C GLY A 541 24.32 -7.46 5.37
N LYS A 542 24.25 -6.17 5.00
CA LYS A 542 23.28 -5.19 5.51
C LYS A 542 22.21 -4.85 4.49
N TYR A 543 21.07 -4.41 4.99
CA TYR A 543 19.98 -3.82 4.24
C TYR A 543 20.03 -2.29 4.42
N ASN A 544 20.43 -1.57 3.36
CA ASN A 544 20.65 -0.13 3.42
C ASN A 544 19.66 0.61 2.53
N ILE A 545 19.13 1.72 3.01
CA ILE A 545 18.33 2.67 2.22
C ILE A 545 19.00 4.04 2.29
N ILE A 546 19.30 4.61 1.12
CA ILE A 546 19.95 5.91 1.01
C ILE A 546 19.15 6.89 0.14
N ASP A 547 19.34 8.18 0.39
CA ASP A 547 18.87 9.27 -0.48
C ASP A 547 19.91 9.61 -1.56
N ASN A 548 19.56 10.53 -2.47
CA ASN A 548 20.46 11.00 -3.54
C ASN A 548 21.74 11.70 -3.06
N ASN A 549 21.82 12.11 -1.80
CA ASN A 549 23.03 12.69 -1.20
C ASN A 549 23.85 11.64 -0.45
N GLU A 550 23.52 10.35 -0.62
CA GLU A 550 24.12 9.22 0.08
C GLU A 550 23.90 9.23 1.61
N ASN A 551 22.91 9.98 2.10
CA ASN A 551 22.53 9.92 3.51
C ASN A 551 21.81 8.59 3.78
N VAL A 552 22.26 7.88 4.82
CA VAL A 552 21.61 6.64 5.28
C VAL A 552 20.31 6.99 6.00
N LEU A 553 19.18 6.53 5.46
CA LEU A 553 17.86 6.71 6.06
C LEU A 553 17.43 5.51 6.91
N TYR A 554 17.91 4.32 6.55
CA TYR A 554 17.69 3.07 7.27
C TYR A 554 18.85 2.12 7.00
N GLU A 555 19.33 1.45 8.03
CA GLU A 555 20.38 0.42 7.94
C GLU A 555 20.08 -0.65 9.00
N GLU A 556 20.06 -1.91 8.58
CA GLU A 556 19.87 -3.06 9.47
C GLU A 556 20.66 -4.27 8.95
N ASP A 557 21.12 -5.16 9.84
CA ASP A 557 21.71 -6.42 9.40
C ASP A 557 20.62 -7.33 8.82
N ILE A 558 20.86 -7.95 7.66
CA ILE A 558 19.91 -8.89 7.06
C ILE A 558 19.56 -10.03 8.04
N THR A 559 20.48 -10.40 8.94
CA THR A 559 20.22 -11.44 9.95
C THR A 559 19.25 -11.02 11.04
N ASN A 560 18.98 -9.72 11.21
CA ASN A 560 18.05 -9.22 12.22
C ASN A 560 16.60 -9.28 11.75
N PHE A 561 16.36 -9.45 10.44
CA PHE A 561 15.06 -9.82 9.90
C PHE A 561 14.79 -11.31 10.11
N THR A 562 14.68 -11.71 11.38
CA THR A 562 14.36 -13.09 11.76
C THR A 562 12.87 -13.31 11.79
N ASP A 563 12.46 -14.53 11.42
CA ASP A 563 11.10 -14.99 11.64
C ASP A 563 10.75 -14.96 13.13
N ILE A 564 9.70 -14.23 13.47
CA ILE A 564 9.10 -14.26 14.81
C ILE A 564 8.16 -15.47 14.86
N LEU A 565 8.20 -16.21 15.96
CA LEU A 565 7.23 -17.26 16.24
C LEU A 565 6.36 -16.83 17.40
N GLU A 566 5.05 -16.94 17.22
CA GLU A 566 4.05 -16.63 18.24
C GLU A 566 3.25 -17.89 18.56
N ASP A 567 3.06 -18.16 19.86
CA ASP A 567 2.33 -19.32 20.35
C ASP A 567 0.95 -18.90 20.84
N TRP A 568 -0.09 -19.48 20.23
CA TRP A 568 -1.48 -19.35 20.66
C TRP A 568 -1.97 -20.62 21.36
N PRO A 569 -2.98 -20.52 22.25
CA PRO A 569 -3.64 -21.70 22.80
C PRO A 569 -4.26 -22.55 21.68
N GLU A 570 -4.13 -23.88 21.77
CA GLU A 570 -4.70 -24.83 20.79
C GLU A 570 -6.20 -25.07 21.02
N ASN A 571 -6.97 -23.98 21.03
CA ASN A 571 -8.42 -23.97 21.16
C ASN A 571 -9.10 -24.48 19.87
N ARG A 572 -10.29 -25.05 20.03
CA ARG A 572 -11.13 -25.57 18.96
C ARG A 572 -12.52 -25.00 19.11
N ILE A 573 -13.12 -24.55 18.01
CA ILE A 573 -14.51 -24.11 18.04
C ILE A 573 -15.41 -25.34 18.22
N GLU A 574 -16.35 -25.30 19.18
CA GLU A 574 -17.30 -26.40 19.37
C GLU A 574 -18.13 -26.64 18.10
N ASN A 575 -18.11 -27.88 17.60
CA ASN A 575 -18.66 -28.33 16.31
C ASN A 575 -20.21 -28.27 16.23
N ASN A 576 -20.79 -27.09 16.28
CA ASN A 576 -22.21 -26.84 16.02
C ASN A 576 -22.43 -25.92 14.81
N PHE A 577 -21.55 -25.99 13.82
CA PHE A 577 -21.76 -25.29 12.56
C PHE A 577 -22.83 -25.99 11.71
N PRO A 578 -23.76 -25.23 11.08
CA PRO A 578 -24.70 -25.81 10.13
C PRO A 578 -23.94 -26.40 8.93
N ILE A 579 -24.42 -27.53 8.42
CA ILE A 579 -23.91 -28.06 7.14
C ILE A 579 -24.29 -27.07 6.04
N ILE A 580 -23.29 -26.56 5.33
CA ILE A 580 -23.48 -25.59 4.24
C ILE A 580 -23.43 -26.33 2.91
N GLU A 581 -24.50 -26.24 2.14
CA GLU A 581 -24.54 -26.84 0.82
C GLU A 581 -23.96 -25.92 -0.27
N LYS A 582 -23.28 -26.53 -1.25
CA LYS A 582 -22.80 -25.83 -2.45
C LYS A 582 -23.97 -25.27 -3.24
N VAL A 583 -23.88 -24.00 -3.61
CA VAL A 583 -24.87 -23.34 -4.48
C VAL A 583 -24.76 -23.92 -5.90
N LYS A 584 -25.87 -24.48 -6.40
CA LYS A 584 -25.97 -25.09 -7.75
C LYS A 584 -26.49 -24.09 -8.80
N ASN A 585 -26.10 -22.82 -8.71
CA ASN A 585 -26.56 -21.78 -9.64
C ASN A 585 -25.64 -21.70 -10.87
N LYS A 586 -26.13 -22.10 -12.03
CA LYS A 586 -25.38 -22.04 -13.29
C LYS A 586 -25.22 -20.61 -13.83
N GLY A 587 -26.22 -19.74 -13.62
CA GLY A 587 -26.23 -18.38 -14.17
C GLY A 587 -25.15 -17.47 -13.57
N LEU A 588 -24.63 -17.82 -12.39
CA LEU A 588 -23.50 -17.13 -11.79
C LEU A 588 -22.23 -17.24 -12.67
N TRP A 589 -21.98 -18.44 -13.18
CA TRP A 589 -20.79 -18.79 -13.96
C TRP A 589 -20.86 -18.34 -15.41
N GLU A 590 -22.04 -17.92 -15.87
CA GLU A 590 -22.24 -17.34 -17.22
C GLU A 590 -21.69 -15.92 -17.31
N GLN A 591 -21.40 -15.26 -16.18
CA GLN A 591 -20.76 -13.94 -16.14
C GLN A 591 -19.26 -13.97 -16.46
N TYR A 592 -18.64 -15.15 -16.38
CA TYR A 592 -17.24 -15.33 -16.68
C TYR A 592 -17.03 -15.78 -18.12
N ASP A 593 -16.02 -15.22 -18.79
CA ASP A 593 -15.52 -15.84 -20.00
C ASP A 593 -14.68 -17.07 -19.65
N THR A 594 -15.17 -18.22 -20.11
CA THR A 594 -14.55 -19.52 -19.83
C THR A 594 -13.72 -20.04 -21.01
N THR A 595 -13.71 -19.32 -22.13
CA THR A 595 -13.15 -19.77 -23.42
C THR A 595 -11.92 -18.98 -23.86
N ILE A 596 -11.55 -17.91 -23.13
CA ILE A 596 -10.33 -17.14 -23.40
C ILE A 596 -9.11 -18.07 -23.39
N GLY A 597 -8.24 -17.92 -24.40
CA GLY A 597 -7.10 -18.81 -24.63
C GLY A 597 -7.46 -20.18 -25.23
N CYS A 598 -8.75 -20.50 -25.39
CA CYS A 598 -9.28 -21.71 -26.01
C CYS A 598 -8.77 -23.04 -25.40
N ARG A 599 -8.45 -23.03 -24.10
CA ARG A 599 -7.96 -24.22 -23.37
C ARG A 599 -9.06 -25.02 -22.69
N THR A 600 -10.20 -24.40 -22.39
CA THR A 600 -11.24 -25.05 -21.59
C THR A 600 -12.00 -26.10 -22.39
N ILE A 601 -11.75 -27.38 -22.11
CA ILE A 601 -12.54 -28.50 -22.64
C ILE A 601 -13.83 -28.63 -21.83
N LYS A 602 -13.72 -28.50 -20.51
CA LYS A 602 -14.87 -28.49 -19.61
C LYS A 602 -14.69 -27.43 -18.53
N GLY A 603 -15.58 -26.45 -18.51
CA GLY A 603 -15.54 -25.31 -17.60
C GLY A 603 -16.62 -25.35 -16.50
N PRO A 604 -16.90 -24.20 -15.87
CA PRO A 604 -17.71 -24.07 -14.65
C PRO A 604 -19.22 -24.19 -14.87
N GLN A 605 -19.71 -24.35 -16.11
CA GLN A 605 -21.17 -24.44 -16.40
C GLN A 605 -21.84 -25.72 -15.84
N GLN A 606 -21.10 -26.54 -15.10
CA GLN A 606 -21.58 -27.75 -14.43
C GLN A 606 -21.60 -27.59 -12.91
N SER A 607 -22.51 -28.28 -12.24
CA SER A 607 -22.57 -28.30 -10.77
C SER A 607 -21.45 -29.11 -10.11
N LYS A 608 -20.55 -29.71 -10.91
CA LYS A 608 -19.48 -30.60 -10.46
C LYS A 608 -18.24 -29.80 -10.08
N SER A 609 -17.45 -30.29 -9.13
CA SER A 609 -16.23 -29.63 -8.65
C SER A 609 -14.99 -30.07 -9.45
N PHE A 610 -15.07 -29.97 -10.78
CA PHE A 610 -13.91 -30.19 -11.64
C PHE A 610 -13.95 -29.36 -12.93
N ALA A 611 -12.78 -29.13 -13.50
CA ALA A 611 -12.57 -28.55 -14.82
C ALA A 611 -11.55 -29.39 -15.62
N ILE A 612 -11.60 -29.32 -16.95
CA ILE A 612 -10.64 -29.99 -17.84
C ILE A 612 -10.04 -28.94 -18.77
N LEU A 613 -8.71 -28.82 -18.77
CA LEU A 613 -7.98 -27.92 -19.65
C LEU A 613 -7.12 -28.70 -20.65
N ASP A 614 -7.02 -28.16 -21.86
CA ASP A 614 -6.09 -28.56 -22.89
C ASP A 614 -4.75 -27.82 -22.72
N ILE A 615 -3.68 -28.61 -22.60
CA ILE A 615 -2.29 -28.16 -22.64
C ILE A 615 -1.73 -28.55 -24.00
N TYR A 616 -2.13 -27.78 -25.01
CA TYR A 616 -1.83 -28.07 -26.41
C TYR A 616 -0.32 -28.06 -26.71
N GLU A 617 0.49 -27.38 -25.91
CA GLU A 617 1.95 -27.34 -26.03
C GLU A 617 2.57 -28.74 -25.99
N ILE A 618 1.98 -29.63 -25.19
CA ILE A 618 2.45 -31.00 -24.98
C ILE A 618 1.38 -32.05 -25.32
N LYS A 619 0.26 -31.62 -25.92
CA LYS A 619 -0.88 -32.49 -26.30
C LYS A 619 -1.40 -33.34 -25.13
N LYS A 620 -1.44 -32.75 -23.93
CA LYS A 620 -2.00 -33.38 -22.72
C LYS A 620 -3.19 -32.59 -22.24
N HIS A 621 -4.07 -33.27 -21.51
CA HIS A 621 -5.14 -32.59 -20.80
C HIS A 621 -4.92 -32.72 -19.29
N ILE A 622 -5.26 -31.68 -18.56
CA ILE A 622 -5.22 -31.67 -17.11
C ILE A 622 -6.63 -31.64 -16.55
N LEU A 623 -6.83 -32.40 -15.48
CA LEU A 623 -8.03 -32.38 -14.65
C LEU A 623 -7.73 -31.53 -13.41
N ILE A 624 -8.57 -30.54 -13.17
CA ILE A 624 -8.50 -29.69 -11.99
C ILE A 624 -9.70 -30.04 -11.12
N THR A 625 -9.47 -30.34 -9.85
CA THR A 625 -10.51 -30.68 -8.86
C THR A 625 -10.33 -29.84 -7.62
N TRP A 626 -11.41 -29.58 -6.90
CA TRP A 626 -11.36 -28.78 -5.69
C TRP A 626 -12.34 -29.29 -4.62
N GLY A 627 -12.03 -28.97 -3.37
CA GLY A 627 -12.82 -29.36 -2.20
C GLY A 627 -12.19 -28.87 -0.90
N SER A 628 -12.76 -29.30 0.22
CA SER A 628 -12.30 -28.96 1.57
C SER A 628 -11.38 -30.04 2.19
N SER A 629 -11.27 -31.20 1.55
CA SER A 629 -10.40 -32.31 1.96
C SER A 629 -9.74 -32.99 0.74
N VAL A 630 -8.70 -33.79 0.99
CA VAL A 630 -8.02 -34.56 -0.06
C VAL A 630 -8.99 -35.55 -0.72
N ASP A 631 -9.83 -36.22 0.08
CA ASP A 631 -10.85 -37.14 -0.42
C ASP A 631 -11.90 -36.45 -1.31
N GLU A 632 -12.33 -35.23 -0.97
CA GLU A 632 -13.25 -34.46 -1.82
C GLU A 632 -12.63 -34.13 -3.18
N CYS A 633 -11.35 -33.77 -3.21
CA CYS A 633 -10.62 -33.55 -4.46
C CYS A 633 -10.50 -34.86 -5.27
N LEU A 634 -10.19 -35.98 -4.60
CA LEU A 634 -10.03 -37.28 -5.25
C LEU A 634 -11.34 -37.88 -5.78
N LYS A 635 -12.51 -37.42 -5.32
CA LYS A 635 -13.81 -37.91 -5.79
C LYS A 635 -13.88 -38.01 -7.31
N TYR A 636 -13.59 -36.92 -8.02
CA TYR A 636 -13.69 -36.93 -9.49
C TYR A 636 -12.53 -37.66 -10.15
N VAL A 637 -11.34 -37.68 -9.55
CA VAL A 637 -10.23 -38.54 -10.00
C VAL A 637 -10.66 -40.00 -10.01
N HIS A 638 -11.29 -40.48 -8.93
CA HIS A 638 -11.84 -41.82 -8.84
C HIS A 638 -12.98 -42.06 -9.82
N CYS A 639 -13.85 -41.08 -10.04
CA CYS A 639 -14.89 -41.18 -11.07
C CYS A 639 -14.29 -41.43 -12.46
N PHE A 640 -13.25 -40.69 -12.86
CA PHE A 640 -12.54 -40.90 -14.14
C PHE A 640 -11.89 -42.29 -14.21
N ASN A 641 -11.17 -42.69 -13.16
CA ASN A 641 -10.47 -43.98 -13.11
C ASN A 641 -11.43 -45.18 -13.13
N ASN A 642 -12.62 -45.04 -12.58
CA ASN A 642 -13.64 -46.10 -12.53
C ASN A 642 -14.66 -46.01 -13.67
N LYS A 643 -14.52 -45.05 -14.60
CA LYS A 643 -15.50 -44.76 -15.66
C LYS A 643 -16.94 -44.67 -15.13
N SER A 644 -17.14 -43.92 -14.05
CA SER A 644 -18.47 -43.72 -13.46
C SER A 644 -19.44 -43.07 -14.46
N GLU A 645 -20.75 -43.14 -14.20
CA GLU A 645 -21.79 -42.47 -15.01
C GLU A 645 -21.47 -40.99 -15.26
N GLU A 646 -20.82 -40.32 -14.29
CA GLU A 646 -20.48 -38.90 -14.38
C GLU A 646 -19.36 -38.59 -15.37
N THR A 647 -18.56 -39.60 -15.75
CA THR A 647 -17.35 -39.45 -16.57
C THR A 647 -17.28 -40.41 -17.77
N ILE A 648 -18.23 -41.33 -17.91
CA ILE A 648 -18.28 -42.35 -18.97
C ILE A 648 -18.24 -41.77 -20.38
N ASN A 649 -18.74 -40.54 -20.55
CA ASN A 649 -18.75 -39.83 -21.83
C ASN A 649 -17.39 -39.19 -22.20
N TYR A 650 -16.38 -39.24 -21.32
CA TYR A 650 -15.04 -38.73 -21.60
C TYR A 650 -14.09 -39.85 -22.05
N LYS A 651 -13.19 -39.50 -22.97
CA LYS A 651 -12.24 -40.45 -23.59
C LYS A 651 -11.11 -40.94 -22.68
N TYR A 652 -10.86 -40.28 -21.54
CA TYR A 652 -9.68 -40.53 -20.68
C TYR A 652 -9.79 -41.83 -19.90
N GLU A 653 -8.75 -42.66 -19.95
CA GLU A 653 -8.69 -43.94 -19.23
C GLU A 653 -8.34 -43.76 -17.76
N LYS A 654 -7.52 -42.74 -17.46
CA LYS A 654 -7.01 -42.49 -16.11
C LYS A 654 -6.81 -40.99 -15.84
N ALA A 655 -7.02 -40.59 -14.60
CA ALA A 655 -6.57 -39.35 -13.99
C ALA A 655 -5.51 -39.67 -12.92
N GLU A 656 -4.33 -39.07 -13.06
CA GLU A 656 -3.21 -39.25 -12.13
C GLU A 656 -2.99 -37.96 -11.32
N PRO A 657 -3.31 -37.95 -10.01
CA PRO A 657 -3.06 -36.80 -9.14
C PRO A 657 -1.58 -36.43 -9.08
N LYS A 658 -1.29 -35.13 -9.16
CA LYS A 658 0.08 -34.62 -9.10
C LYS A 658 0.34 -33.75 -7.89
N ALA A 659 -0.45 -32.71 -7.66
CA ALA A 659 -0.18 -31.80 -6.55
C ALA A 659 -1.43 -31.06 -6.09
N ILE A 660 -1.32 -30.50 -4.88
CA ILE A 660 -2.32 -29.64 -4.26
C ILE A 660 -1.70 -28.27 -3.96
N VAL A 661 -2.49 -27.22 -4.11
CA VAL A 661 -2.31 -25.95 -3.38
C VAL A 661 -3.50 -25.72 -2.46
N ASN A 662 -3.26 -25.10 -1.30
CA ASN A 662 -4.29 -24.88 -0.29
C ASN A 662 -4.45 -23.41 0.11
N CYS A 663 -5.66 -22.97 0.38
CA CYS A 663 -5.92 -21.73 1.09
C CYS A 663 -6.63 -22.03 2.42
N LEU A 664 -6.02 -21.67 3.53
CA LEU A 664 -6.46 -21.99 4.89
C LEU A 664 -7.11 -20.76 5.53
N ASN A 665 -8.44 -20.71 5.55
CA ASN A 665 -9.19 -19.58 6.12
C ASN A 665 -9.71 -19.92 7.51
N PHE A 666 -9.30 -19.14 8.51
CA PHE A 666 -9.64 -19.31 9.93
C PHE A 666 -9.96 -17.97 10.58
N GLY A 667 -10.71 -18.04 11.69
CA GLY A 667 -11.05 -16.87 12.49
C GLY A 667 -9.89 -16.35 13.33
N ASN A 668 -10.21 -15.82 14.51
CA ASN A 668 -9.19 -15.33 15.44
C ASN A 668 -8.27 -16.49 15.88
N PRO A 669 -6.93 -16.34 15.83
CA PRO A 669 -5.99 -17.37 16.29
C PRO A 669 -6.22 -17.81 17.75
N CYS A 670 -6.74 -16.95 18.62
CA CYS A 670 -7.05 -17.34 20.00
C CYS A 670 -8.12 -18.44 20.09
N ASP A 671 -9.00 -18.56 19.09
CA ASP A 671 -10.12 -19.49 19.09
C ASP A 671 -9.83 -20.76 18.26
N THR A 672 -9.00 -20.64 17.22
CA THR A 672 -8.99 -21.59 16.09
C THR A 672 -7.69 -22.36 15.89
N MET A 673 -6.64 -22.08 16.65
CA MET A 673 -5.31 -22.67 16.37
C MET A 673 -5.22 -24.18 16.63
N GLY A 674 -6.09 -24.74 17.48
CA GLY A 674 -6.27 -26.19 17.60
C GLY A 674 -6.89 -26.80 16.35
N ASP A 675 -7.92 -26.17 15.79
CA ASP A 675 -8.54 -26.59 14.52
C ASP A 675 -7.54 -26.48 13.35
N PHE A 676 -6.73 -25.43 13.33
CA PHE A 676 -5.67 -25.23 12.34
C PHE A 676 -4.64 -26.38 12.39
N SER A 677 -4.16 -26.71 13.60
CA SER A 677 -3.23 -27.82 13.81
C SER A 677 -3.80 -29.15 13.32
N ASP A 678 -5.06 -29.45 13.67
CA ASP A 678 -5.73 -30.69 13.28
C ASP A 678 -5.89 -30.80 11.75
N ILE A 679 -6.32 -29.72 11.08
CA ILE A 679 -6.43 -29.68 9.61
C ILE A 679 -5.07 -29.89 8.94
N VAL A 680 -4.01 -29.22 9.40
CA VAL A 680 -2.66 -29.40 8.85
C VAL A 680 -2.15 -30.83 9.04
N ASN A 681 -2.41 -31.45 10.19
CA ASN A 681 -2.01 -32.84 10.46
C ASN A 681 -2.80 -33.83 9.58
N ASN A 682 -4.09 -33.59 9.35
CA ASN A 682 -4.91 -34.39 8.43
C ASN A 682 -4.40 -34.26 6.99
N LEU A 683 -4.18 -33.02 6.52
CA LEU A 683 -3.61 -32.76 5.19
C LEU A 683 -2.28 -33.47 5.01
N LYS A 684 -1.38 -33.40 5.99
CA LYS A 684 -0.12 -34.15 5.97
C LYS A 684 -0.38 -35.65 5.78
N THR A 685 -1.21 -36.23 6.63
CA THR A 685 -1.45 -37.69 6.67
C THR A 685 -2.05 -38.18 5.36
N ASP A 686 -3.06 -37.49 4.85
CA ASP A 686 -3.75 -37.86 3.61
C ASP A 686 -2.82 -37.69 2.41
N CYS A 687 -2.09 -36.57 2.34
CA CYS A 687 -1.14 -36.30 1.25
C CYS A 687 0.03 -37.31 1.25
N GLU A 688 0.53 -37.71 2.42
CA GLU A 688 1.53 -38.79 2.56
C GLU A 688 0.95 -40.14 2.10
N TYR A 689 -0.29 -40.46 2.50
CA TYR A 689 -0.95 -41.71 2.15
C TYR A 689 -1.17 -41.86 0.63
N TYR A 690 -1.67 -40.81 -0.01
CA TYR A 690 -1.91 -40.81 -1.46
C TYR A 690 -0.68 -40.42 -2.29
N ASN A 691 0.43 -40.05 -1.66
CA ASN A 691 1.65 -39.55 -2.30
C ASN A 691 1.38 -38.32 -3.20
N ILE A 692 0.62 -37.35 -2.67
CA ILE A 692 0.23 -36.12 -3.38
C ILE A 692 0.83 -34.93 -2.63
N PRO A 693 1.93 -34.33 -3.12
CA PRO A 693 2.56 -33.19 -2.45
C PRO A 693 1.69 -31.92 -2.49
N ILE A 694 1.75 -31.17 -1.39
CA ILE A 694 1.33 -29.78 -1.33
C ILE A 694 2.51 -28.91 -1.79
N VAL A 695 2.32 -28.16 -2.88
CA VAL A 695 3.39 -27.40 -3.52
C VAL A 695 3.36 -25.90 -3.22
N GLY A 696 2.27 -25.43 -2.61
CA GLY A 696 2.10 -24.02 -2.25
C GLY A 696 0.75 -23.78 -1.58
N GLY A 697 0.50 -22.53 -1.19
CA GLY A 697 -0.76 -22.16 -0.57
C GLY A 697 -0.69 -20.81 0.12
N ASN A 698 -1.78 -20.48 0.81
CA ASN A 698 -1.97 -19.25 1.56
C ASN A 698 -2.67 -19.54 2.89
N VAL A 699 -2.49 -18.64 3.87
CA VAL A 699 -3.21 -18.68 5.14
C VAL A 699 -3.86 -17.33 5.41
N SER A 700 -5.15 -17.34 5.71
CA SER A 700 -5.91 -16.17 6.14
C SER A 700 -6.42 -16.41 7.55
N LEU A 701 -5.90 -15.64 8.52
CA LEU A 701 -6.35 -15.61 9.91
C LEU A 701 -7.17 -14.34 10.17
N TYR A 702 -7.68 -14.20 11.39
CA TYR A 702 -8.44 -13.02 11.84
C TYR A 702 -9.70 -12.74 11.00
N ASN A 703 -10.27 -13.77 10.36
CA ASN A 703 -11.59 -13.69 9.75
C ASN A 703 -12.67 -13.77 10.85
N ALA A 704 -12.76 -12.70 11.63
CA ALA A 704 -13.67 -12.56 12.75
C ALA A 704 -14.24 -11.14 12.77
N THR A 705 -15.44 -10.99 13.35
CA THR A 705 -16.02 -9.67 13.61
C THR A 705 -16.81 -9.70 14.90
N ASP A 706 -16.62 -8.71 15.77
CA ASP A 706 -17.26 -8.61 17.09
C ASP A 706 -17.07 -9.86 17.97
N ASN A 707 -15.87 -10.44 17.95
CA ASN A 707 -15.44 -11.69 18.59
C ASN A 707 -16.18 -12.94 18.07
N VAL A 708 -16.68 -12.91 16.83
CA VAL A 708 -17.30 -14.06 16.18
C VAL A 708 -16.43 -14.53 15.03
N SER A 709 -15.69 -15.61 15.27
CA SER A 709 -14.83 -16.29 14.29
C SER A 709 -15.65 -17.08 13.26
N ILE A 710 -15.17 -17.12 12.00
CA ILE A 710 -15.68 -18.07 11.01
C ILE A 710 -15.36 -19.52 11.40
N GLN A 711 -16.08 -20.46 10.78
CA GLN A 711 -15.71 -21.88 10.77
C GLN A 711 -14.38 -22.06 10.03
N PRO A 712 -13.50 -22.98 10.49
CA PRO A 712 -12.38 -23.47 9.70
C PRO A 712 -12.80 -23.83 8.27
N THR A 713 -12.30 -23.09 7.30
CA THR A 713 -12.70 -23.22 5.89
C THR A 713 -11.46 -23.46 5.00
N PRO A 714 -10.90 -24.68 5.01
CA PRO A 714 -9.83 -25.05 4.09
C PRO A 714 -10.36 -25.17 2.66
N ILE A 715 -9.58 -24.70 1.70
CA ILE A 715 -9.86 -24.78 0.27
C ILE A 715 -8.67 -25.43 -0.40
N LEU A 716 -8.88 -26.57 -1.05
CA LEU A 716 -7.85 -27.30 -1.75
C LEU A 716 -8.12 -27.26 -3.25
N LEU A 717 -7.06 -27.04 -4.02
CA LEU A 717 -7.05 -27.12 -5.47
C LEU A 717 -6.04 -28.19 -5.88
N MET A 718 -6.52 -29.25 -6.53
CA MET A 718 -5.71 -30.38 -6.98
C MET A 718 -5.62 -30.41 -8.51
N VAL A 719 -4.42 -30.66 -9.01
CA VAL A 719 -4.20 -30.95 -10.44
C VAL A 719 -3.83 -32.41 -10.65
N SER A 720 -4.44 -33.00 -11.67
CA SER A 720 -4.17 -34.36 -12.15
C SER A 720 -3.89 -34.34 -13.66
N ILE A 721 -3.06 -35.26 -14.15
CA ILE A 721 -2.84 -35.47 -15.59
C ILE A 721 -3.83 -36.52 -16.09
N LEU A 722 -4.53 -36.23 -17.18
CA LEU A 722 -5.42 -37.18 -17.85
C LEU A 722 -4.65 -37.98 -18.91
N GLN A 723 -4.85 -39.30 -18.91
CA GLN A 723 -4.28 -40.27 -19.86
C GLN A 723 -5.34 -40.81 -20.81
#